data_AF-A0A085WSV8-F1
#
_entry.id   AF-A0A085WSV8-F1
#
_cell.length_a   1.000
_cell.length_b   1.000
_cell.length_c   1.000
_cell.angle_alpha   90.00
_cell.angle_beta   90.00
_cell.angle_gamma   90.00
#
_symmetry.space_group_name_H-M   'P 1'
#
loop_
_entity.id
_entity.type
_entity.pdbx_description
1 polymer ?
#
loop_
_entity_poly.entity_id
_entity_poly.type
_entity_poly.pdbx_seq_one_letter_code
_entity_poly.pdbx_strand_id
1 'polypeptide(L)'
;MSPGVTLVPGHRVRWEEGRLRVEADDDRSRLRAALERHLVVGEGGDTLVFGGQVRARFSSPGDVEALTAFEARFLADNNVPMTLPTGAPLFSPRTDLHTHFAGALPGRVLVELAAAEEGVNVPRSVLVEAGIDARQDVPAALLDGSARERLARSLDVPLDRQITFRDMERLYARRSPFTKHPRLFVPQLHAICRELAAAGVAYAELSLSSAVEPEVLSALHASLDELEASSGVRLRFLAALSRHDDLEWDLDVLDRLEQCLPSRAVVGVDVMGHETCSTRAFLPVLERAAALGRARPGFVVRVHAGENPAFPENVREAVRALLPFPGVELRIGHGLYGVDDDTLAAMAHNADRLVVEFNLTSNLALNNIQTTLQVPLRRYVDAGVAVVLGSDGAGLYGTSAADEVRAAIACGLDEDRLARIRLTEEALLAVKQERERALPPLRNWSSPPPEPRRHFTPARAAEIAAQRGAVRAAQDQRLCELGATVTEETPAVNGRPLLWLAGAWRHAFAAWSPEEIQHATTVLGEVLRGLAKRGGILLTGGTCHGMEGLSHGLAVQAGVEVLGAIVEETLAEDLDGRVQRFWRCARSLYEKAAPVVRLVRDAQGLGLFLGGGLIVADEQQAAYNIRARHVYLSGLRGAAVDAARASKHVRFVDRAAEVLEALDDQRPWGQLRHPGPNDAADIVVVRRGAQGDDELLLIRRHDDSGAAAGRMSLPGGFVRPGESPRDAAVRELLEETGVRVPASVLVPVCVVAGGGRDPRDTEERWVRSHVFATRIAGVAPDDTAGSLVLGGSDAAAALFVSVERRPSLAFDHDTLVARAIEVLSTQ
;
A
#
# COMPACT_ATOMS: atom_id res chain seq x y z
N MET A 1 17.59 35.34 17.23
CA MET A 1 17.36 34.13 16.41
C MET A 1 15.91 34.14 16.01
N SER A 2 15.61 34.05 14.72
CA SER A 2 14.22 33.99 14.25
C SER A 2 13.54 32.77 14.86
N PRO A 3 12.30 32.87 15.37
CA PRO A 3 11.56 31.70 15.84
C PRO A 3 11.42 30.73 14.67
N GLY A 4 11.93 29.50 14.82
CA GLY A 4 11.82 28.48 13.78
C GLY A 4 10.36 28.11 13.53
N VAL A 5 10.03 27.82 12.27
CA VAL A 5 8.69 27.50 11.82
C VAL A 5 8.53 25.98 11.71
N THR A 6 7.47 25.41 12.27
CA THR A 6 7.16 23.98 12.12
C THR A 6 6.26 23.78 10.90
N LEU A 7 6.81 23.24 9.81
CA LEU A 7 6.03 22.91 8.59
C LEU A 7 5.42 21.51 8.64
N VAL A 8 6.07 20.59 9.35
CA VAL A 8 5.60 19.23 9.59
C VAL A 8 5.89 18.92 11.05
N PRO A 9 4.99 18.25 11.79
CA PRO A 9 5.30 17.79 13.14
C PRO A 9 6.67 17.09 13.21
N GLY A 10 7.49 17.48 14.20
CA GLY A 10 8.86 16.99 14.39
C GLY A 10 9.91 17.56 13.42
N HIS A 11 9.54 18.49 12.53
CA HIS A 11 10.44 19.14 11.56
C HIS A 11 10.29 20.67 11.61
N ARG A 12 11.30 21.34 12.16
CA ARG A 12 11.34 22.80 12.30
C ARG A 12 12.34 23.41 11.33
N VAL A 13 11.95 24.48 10.66
CA VAL A 13 12.75 25.17 9.67
C VAL A 13 13.19 26.53 10.21
N ARG A 14 14.47 26.85 10.04
CA ARG A 14 15.06 28.12 10.45
C ARG A 14 15.83 28.76 9.31
N TRP A 15 15.82 30.09 9.31
CA TRP A 15 16.70 30.89 8.46
C TRP A 15 17.84 31.44 9.32
N GLU A 16 19.04 30.90 9.16
CA GLU A 16 20.22 31.24 9.94
C GLU A 16 21.42 31.43 8.99
N GLU A 17 22.17 32.53 9.16
CA GLU A 17 23.42 32.79 8.42
C GLU A 17 23.27 32.74 6.89
N GLY A 18 22.11 33.17 6.37
CA GLY A 18 21.81 33.18 4.93
C GLY A 18 21.55 31.80 4.34
N ARG A 19 21.26 30.79 5.17
CA ARG A 19 20.90 29.44 4.73
C ARG A 19 19.67 28.93 5.48
N LEU A 20 18.93 28.07 4.80
CA LEU A 20 17.86 27.31 5.42
C LEU A 20 18.46 26.15 6.22
N ARG A 21 18.04 25.97 7.46
CA ARG A 21 18.35 24.81 8.29
C ARG A 21 17.06 24.10 8.65
N VAL A 22 16.99 22.80 8.38
CA VAL A 22 15.89 21.94 8.81
C VAL A 22 16.36 21.13 10.02
N GLU A 23 15.76 21.41 11.16
CA GLU A 23 15.90 20.63 12.39
C GLU A 23 14.84 19.53 12.37
N ALA A 24 15.26 18.29 12.59
CA ALA A 24 14.35 17.16 12.73
C ALA A 24 14.64 16.42 14.04
N ASP A 25 13.60 15.80 14.61
CA ASP A 25 13.73 14.99 15.82
C ASP A 25 14.58 13.71 15.59
N ASP A 26 14.70 13.26 14.33
CA ASP A 26 15.53 12.13 13.91
C ASP A 26 16.52 12.57 12.82
N ASP A 27 17.82 12.35 13.08
CA ASP A 27 18.90 12.65 12.15
C ASP A 27 18.85 11.83 10.85
N ARG A 28 18.14 10.69 10.84
CA ARG A 28 17.97 9.82 9.66
C ARG A 28 16.63 10.03 8.94
N SER A 29 15.87 11.06 9.30
CA SER A 29 14.59 11.37 8.65
C SER A 29 14.77 11.57 7.14
N ARG A 30 14.06 10.76 6.33
CA ARG A 30 13.99 10.93 4.86
C ARG A 30 13.36 12.27 4.50
N LEU A 31 12.36 12.67 5.27
CA LEU A 31 11.65 13.92 5.10
C LEU A 31 12.55 15.13 5.34
N ARG A 32 13.44 15.10 6.34
CA ARG A 32 14.42 16.17 6.55
C ARG A 32 15.25 16.42 5.29
N ALA A 33 15.86 15.37 4.75
CA ALA A 33 16.69 15.47 3.56
C ALA A 33 15.88 15.95 2.33
N ALA A 34 14.61 15.56 2.22
CA ALA A 34 13.73 16.04 1.17
C ALA A 34 13.36 17.53 1.34
N LEU A 35 13.02 17.97 2.56
CA LEU A 35 12.72 19.37 2.88
C LEU A 35 13.95 20.27 2.63
N GLU A 36 15.15 19.85 3.04
CA GLU A 36 16.39 20.60 2.79
C GLU A 36 16.67 20.79 1.28
N ARG A 37 16.22 19.85 0.44
CA ARG A 37 16.38 19.93 -1.02
C ARG A 37 15.34 20.81 -1.71
N HIS A 38 14.09 20.77 -1.24
CA HIS A 38 12.95 21.31 -1.98
C HIS A 38 12.36 22.58 -1.39
N LEU A 39 12.70 22.92 -0.14
CA LEU A 39 12.36 24.21 0.43
C LEU A 39 13.31 25.29 -0.09
N VAL A 40 12.74 26.38 -0.55
CA VAL A 40 13.49 27.56 -0.98
C VAL A 40 13.00 28.78 -0.21
N VAL A 41 13.86 29.79 -0.12
CA VAL A 41 13.48 31.08 0.45
C VAL A 41 13.19 32.05 -0.68
N GLY A 42 12.06 32.75 -0.60
CA GLY A 42 11.67 33.74 -1.61
C GLY A 42 12.66 34.88 -1.72
N GLU A 43 12.59 35.65 -2.81
CA GLU A 43 13.55 36.73 -3.13
C GLU A 43 13.70 37.78 -2.03
N GLY A 44 12.66 37.99 -1.21
CA GLY A 44 12.66 38.89 -0.06
C GLY A 44 13.40 38.37 1.19
N GLY A 45 13.83 37.10 1.20
CA GLY A 45 14.54 36.49 2.34
C GLY A 45 13.65 36.19 3.56
N ASP A 46 12.34 36.38 3.46
CA ASP A 46 11.38 36.38 4.57
C ASP A 46 10.30 35.31 4.44
N THR A 47 10.17 34.68 3.27
CA THR A 47 9.16 33.67 2.97
C THR A 47 9.79 32.31 2.68
N LEU A 48 9.15 31.26 3.19
CA LEU A 48 9.50 29.87 2.92
C LEU A 48 8.56 29.36 1.83
N VAL A 49 9.14 28.86 0.73
CA VAL A 49 8.41 28.39 -0.45
C VAL A 49 8.65 26.90 -0.63
N PHE A 50 7.57 26.16 -0.87
CA PHE A 50 7.58 24.73 -1.20
C PHE A 50 6.75 24.48 -2.46
N GLY A 51 7.34 23.83 -3.46
CA GLY A 51 6.64 23.48 -4.70
C GLY A 51 5.99 24.67 -5.41
N GLY A 52 6.59 25.86 -5.30
CA GLY A 52 6.09 27.11 -5.89
C GLY A 52 5.07 27.89 -5.06
N GLN A 53 4.65 27.38 -3.89
CA GLN A 53 3.75 28.08 -2.97
C GLN A 53 4.47 28.60 -1.73
N VAL A 54 4.06 29.77 -1.24
CA VAL A 54 4.52 30.28 0.06
C VAL A 54 3.86 29.48 1.17
N ARG A 55 4.65 28.73 1.94
CA ARG A 55 4.18 27.92 3.08
C ARG A 55 4.37 28.60 4.42
N ALA A 56 5.32 29.52 4.54
CA ALA A 56 5.45 30.28 5.77
C ALA A 56 6.08 31.65 5.56
N ARG A 57 5.86 32.56 6.51
CA ARG A 57 6.62 33.81 6.63
C ARG A 57 7.38 33.84 7.96
N PHE A 58 8.71 33.99 7.90
CA PHE A 58 9.54 34.04 9.11
C PHE A 58 9.26 35.28 9.98
N SER A 59 8.76 36.36 9.37
CA SER A 59 8.36 37.59 10.07
C SER A 59 7.01 37.49 10.78
N SER A 60 6.18 36.51 10.41
CA SER A 60 4.80 36.36 10.89
C SER A 60 4.57 34.91 11.33
N PRO A 61 4.85 34.56 12.60
CA PRO A 61 4.75 33.18 13.08
C PRO A 61 3.36 32.53 12.97
N GLY A 62 2.31 33.32 12.75
CA GLY A 62 0.95 32.83 12.50
C GLY A 62 0.65 32.48 11.03
N ASP A 63 1.49 32.92 10.10
CA ASP A 63 1.34 32.66 8.66
C ASP A 63 2.14 31.38 8.33
N VAL A 64 1.66 30.23 8.81
CA VAL A 64 2.28 28.91 8.58
C VAL A 64 1.24 27.94 8.05
N GLU A 65 1.41 27.53 6.80
CA GLU A 65 0.64 26.51 6.13
C GLU A 65 1.45 25.21 6.13
N ALA A 66 1.18 24.35 7.13
CA ALA A 66 1.83 23.07 7.28
C ALA A 66 1.57 22.15 6.06
N LEU A 67 2.51 21.23 5.79
CA LEU A 67 2.25 20.17 4.83
C LEU A 67 1.26 19.17 5.44
N THR A 68 0.32 18.70 4.63
CA THR A 68 -0.55 17.58 5.01
C THR A 68 0.26 16.31 5.21
N ALA A 69 -0.30 15.33 5.94
CA ALA A 69 0.34 14.02 6.08
C ALA A 69 0.53 13.32 4.73
N PHE A 70 -0.38 13.55 3.78
CA PHE A 70 -0.27 13.06 2.42
C PHE A 70 0.95 13.68 1.69
N GLU A 71 1.09 15.01 1.70
CA GLU A 71 2.26 15.71 1.13
C GLU A 71 3.56 15.27 1.77
N ALA A 72 3.60 15.17 3.11
CA ALA A 72 4.81 14.80 3.84
C ALA A 72 5.29 13.38 3.52
N ARG A 73 4.40 12.37 3.57
CA ARG A 73 4.77 10.98 3.24
C ARG A 73 5.13 10.84 1.77
N PHE A 74 4.37 11.48 0.89
CA PHE A 74 4.65 11.46 -0.54
C PHE A 74 6.02 12.07 -0.83
N LEU A 75 6.33 13.24 -0.26
CA LEU A 75 7.62 13.89 -0.38
C LEU A 75 8.75 13.02 0.19
N ALA A 76 8.55 12.39 1.34
CA ALA A 76 9.60 11.63 2.00
C ALA A 76 10.00 10.38 1.22
N ASP A 77 9.04 9.65 0.66
CA ASP A 77 9.31 8.42 -0.08
C ASP A 77 9.54 8.62 -1.56
N ASN A 78 8.98 9.67 -2.18
CA ASN A 78 9.23 9.97 -3.58
C ASN A 78 10.33 11.02 -3.77
N ASN A 79 10.70 11.78 -2.75
CA ASN A 79 11.62 12.91 -2.86
C ASN A 79 11.20 13.90 -3.97
N VAL A 80 9.88 14.04 -4.14
CA VAL A 80 9.25 14.93 -5.12
C VAL A 80 8.28 15.85 -4.39
N PRO A 81 8.39 17.17 -4.57
CA PRO A 81 7.41 18.08 -4.02
C PRO A 81 6.10 17.92 -4.77
N MET A 82 5.05 17.61 -4.02
CA MET A 82 3.67 17.70 -4.50
C MET A 82 3.04 18.93 -3.86
N THR A 83 2.42 19.75 -4.70
CA THR A 83 1.85 21.02 -4.28
C THR A 83 0.34 20.90 -4.24
N LEU A 84 -0.24 20.76 -3.04
CA LEU A 84 -1.70 20.82 -2.89
C LEU A 84 -2.19 22.26 -2.66
N PRO A 85 -3.46 22.57 -2.97
CA PRO A 85 -4.03 23.87 -2.65
C PRO A 85 -3.94 24.16 -1.15
N THR A 86 -3.41 25.33 -0.81
CA THR A 86 -3.36 25.83 0.57
C THR A 86 -4.59 26.68 0.91
N GLY A 87 -4.79 26.98 2.19
CA GLY A 87 -5.99 27.66 2.69
C GLY A 87 -7.19 26.73 2.94
N ALA A 88 -8.39 27.30 2.93
CA ALA A 88 -9.63 26.56 3.18
C ALA A 88 -9.92 25.59 2.02
N PRO A 89 -10.27 24.32 2.29
CA PRO A 89 -10.57 23.36 1.24
C PRO A 89 -11.86 23.76 0.48
N LEU A 90 -12.03 23.27 -0.76
CA LEU A 90 -13.24 23.50 -1.57
C LEU A 90 -14.53 23.15 -0.82
N PHE A 91 -14.47 22.05 -0.06
CA PHE A 91 -15.42 21.72 0.98
C PHE A 91 -14.72 20.83 2.02
N SER A 92 -15.30 20.70 3.21
CA SER A 92 -14.93 19.66 4.16
C SER A 92 -16.05 18.62 4.18
N PRO A 93 -15.75 17.31 4.11
CA PRO A 93 -16.74 16.28 4.32
C PRO A 93 -17.42 16.49 5.67
N ARG A 94 -18.76 16.42 5.66
CA ARG A 94 -19.59 16.52 6.86
C ARG A 94 -19.77 15.17 7.55
N THR A 95 -19.23 14.12 6.94
CA THR A 95 -19.24 12.75 7.43
C THR A 95 -17.82 12.19 7.49
N ASP A 96 -17.58 11.30 8.45
CA ASP A 96 -16.45 10.38 8.39
C ASP A 96 -17.01 8.97 8.50
N LEU A 97 -17.37 8.42 7.34
CA LEU A 97 -18.04 7.14 7.28
C LEU A 97 -17.07 5.99 7.49
N HIS A 98 -15.78 6.14 7.21
CA HIS A 98 -14.80 5.06 7.34
C HIS A 98 -13.69 5.48 8.29
N THR A 99 -13.84 5.14 9.57
CA THR A 99 -12.83 5.41 10.60
C THR A 99 -12.84 4.32 11.67
N HIS A 100 -11.67 3.99 12.20
CA HIS A 100 -11.50 3.00 13.26
C HIS A 100 -11.37 3.68 14.63
N PHE A 101 -12.12 3.22 15.63
CA PHE A 101 -12.06 3.81 16.99
C PHE A 101 -10.63 3.87 17.53
N ALA A 102 -9.85 2.80 17.35
CA ALA A 102 -8.46 2.74 17.80
C ALA A 102 -7.51 3.69 17.05
N GLY A 103 -7.90 4.15 15.86
CA GLY A 103 -7.16 5.10 15.02
C GLY A 103 -7.66 6.54 15.09
N ALA A 104 -8.85 6.79 15.66
CA ALA A 104 -9.52 8.08 15.58
C ALA A 104 -8.77 9.24 16.25
N LEU A 105 -8.05 8.97 17.34
CA LEU A 105 -7.31 9.99 18.11
C LEU A 105 -5.80 9.96 17.84
N PRO A 106 -5.14 11.11 17.80
CA PRO A 106 -3.68 11.15 17.69
C PRO A 106 -3.04 10.71 19.01
N GLY A 107 -1.83 10.15 18.92
CA GLY A 107 -1.08 9.62 20.06
C GLY A 107 -0.89 10.62 21.18
N ARG A 108 -0.74 11.91 20.85
CA ARG A 108 -0.67 13.01 21.83
C ARG A 108 -1.91 13.06 22.74
N VAL A 109 -3.11 12.94 22.15
CA VAL A 109 -4.38 13.02 22.89
C VAL A 109 -4.57 11.76 23.72
N LEU A 110 -4.18 10.58 23.20
CA LEU A 110 -4.21 9.35 23.98
C LEU A 110 -3.33 9.43 25.23
N VAL A 111 -2.12 9.95 25.10
CA VAL A 111 -1.18 10.11 26.22
C VAL A 111 -1.67 11.18 27.21
N GLU A 112 -2.25 12.28 26.73
CA GLU A 112 -2.86 13.32 27.57
C GLU A 112 -4.02 12.77 28.39
N LEU A 113 -4.95 12.04 27.76
CA LEU A 113 -6.07 11.40 28.45
C LEU A 113 -5.57 10.39 29.48
N ALA A 114 -4.58 9.57 29.13
CA ALA A 114 -3.96 8.62 30.06
C ALA A 114 -3.29 9.31 31.25
N ALA A 115 -2.62 10.45 31.03
CA ALA A 115 -1.95 11.20 32.09
C ALA A 115 -2.95 11.94 33.00
N ALA A 116 -4.13 12.28 32.49
CA ALA A 116 -5.19 12.94 33.25
C ALA A 116 -6.06 11.95 34.06
N GLU A 117 -6.11 10.67 33.66
CA GLU A 117 -6.93 9.65 34.29
C GLU A 117 -6.13 8.85 35.33
N GLU A 118 -6.61 8.83 36.58
CA GLU A 118 -5.95 8.06 37.63
C GLU A 118 -5.99 6.55 37.36
N GLY A 119 -4.88 5.86 37.65
CA GLY A 119 -4.78 4.41 37.53
C GLY A 119 -4.50 3.88 36.12
N VAL A 120 -4.22 4.75 35.14
CA VAL A 120 -3.73 4.33 33.82
C VAL A 120 -2.23 4.14 33.86
N ASN A 121 -1.78 2.88 33.72
CA ASN A 121 -0.37 2.53 33.63
C ASN A 121 0.01 2.27 32.16
N VAL A 122 1.16 2.82 31.75
CA VAL A 122 1.77 2.51 30.45
C VAL A 122 2.65 1.28 30.61
N PRO A 123 2.41 0.20 29.85
CA PRO A 123 3.21 -1.02 29.97
C PRO A 123 4.68 -0.79 29.64
N ARG A 124 5.57 -1.48 30.36
CA ARG A 124 7.02 -1.44 30.13
C ARG A 124 7.39 -1.72 28.68
N SER A 125 6.74 -2.71 28.05
CA SER A 125 7.00 -3.09 26.66
C SER A 125 6.77 -1.92 25.70
N VAL A 126 5.67 -1.19 25.88
CA VAL A 126 5.35 -0.02 25.06
C VAL A 126 6.34 1.12 25.28
N LEU A 127 6.76 1.36 26.53
CA LEU A 127 7.77 2.36 26.86
C LEU A 127 9.12 2.04 26.19
N VAL A 128 9.58 0.79 26.29
CA VAL A 128 10.84 0.35 25.69
C VAL A 128 10.79 0.46 24.16
N GLU A 129 9.69 0.06 23.53
CA GLU A 129 9.49 0.22 22.08
C GLU A 129 9.46 1.69 21.65
N ALA A 130 8.99 2.60 22.52
CA ALA A 130 9.04 4.04 22.33
C ALA A 130 10.42 4.68 22.62
N GLY A 131 11.44 3.87 22.93
CA GLY A 131 12.79 4.35 23.29
C GLY A 131 12.85 5.02 24.68
N ILE A 132 11.95 4.67 25.59
CA ILE A 132 11.89 5.18 26.95
C ILE A 132 12.40 4.09 27.89
N ASP A 133 13.50 4.36 28.61
CA ASP A 133 14.05 3.41 29.57
C ASP A 133 13.09 3.23 30.77
N ALA A 134 12.56 2.01 30.91
CA ALA A 134 11.64 1.65 31.97
C ALA A 134 11.90 0.21 32.44
N ARG A 135 11.95 0.03 33.77
CA ARG A 135 12.15 -1.28 34.41
C ARG A 135 10.84 -2.04 34.66
N GLN A 136 9.72 -1.32 34.68
CA GLN A 136 8.37 -1.81 34.97
C GLN A 136 7.34 -0.89 34.31
N ASP A 137 6.06 -1.23 34.44
CA ASP A 137 4.95 -0.38 34.01
C ASP A 137 4.96 0.94 34.80
N VAL A 138 4.66 2.05 34.13
CA VAL A 138 4.75 3.39 34.72
C VAL A 138 3.39 4.08 34.63
N PRO A 139 2.85 4.64 35.73
CA PRO A 139 1.66 5.48 35.65
C PRO A 139 1.86 6.61 34.65
N ALA A 140 0.92 6.79 33.71
CA ALA A 140 1.06 7.79 32.64
C ALA A 140 1.27 9.21 33.20
N ALA A 141 0.64 9.52 34.33
CA ALA A 141 0.80 10.78 35.06
C ALA A 141 2.24 11.03 35.57
N LEU A 142 3.05 9.99 35.78
CA LEU A 142 4.44 10.10 36.25
C LEU A 142 5.47 10.20 35.12
N LEU A 143 5.07 10.02 33.86
CA LEU A 143 5.95 10.28 32.72
C LEU A 143 6.24 11.79 32.63
N ASP A 144 7.51 12.15 32.48
CA ASP A 144 7.88 13.53 32.19
C ASP A 144 7.44 13.97 30.78
N GLY A 145 7.51 15.27 30.49
CA GLY A 145 7.07 15.82 29.20
C GLY A 145 7.79 15.21 27.99
N SER A 146 9.09 14.96 28.11
CA SER A 146 9.89 14.39 27.02
C SER A 146 9.54 12.93 26.74
N ALA A 147 9.28 12.14 27.79
CA ALA A 147 8.80 10.78 27.69
C ALA A 147 7.39 10.72 27.11
N ARG A 148 6.48 11.62 27.52
CA ARG A 148 5.12 11.71 26.95
C ARG A 148 5.14 12.04 25.47
N GLU A 149 5.99 12.96 25.04
CA GLU A 149 6.14 13.31 23.63
C GLU A 149 6.69 12.15 22.79
N ARG A 150 7.73 11.46 23.28
CA ARG A 150 8.27 10.26 22.60
C ARG A 150 7.23 9.16 22.49
N LEU A 151 6.49 8.91 23.56
CA LEU A 151 5.39 7.94 23.58
C LEU A 151 4.28 8.36 22.61
N ALA A 152 3.84 9.61 22.63
CA ALA A 152 2.81 10.11 21.73
C ALA A 152 3.20 9.89 20.25
N ARG A 153 4.44 10.25 19.86
CA ARG A 153 4.92 10.03 18.50
C ARG A 153 5.02 8.56 18.12
N SER A 154 5.38 7.68 19.06
CA SER A 154 5.51 6.23 18.76
C SER A 154 4.16 5.53 18.55
N LEU A 155 3.05 6.20 18.83
CA LEU A 155 1.68 5.71 18.65
C LEU A 155 1.06 6.12 17.30
N ASP A 156 1.66 7.03 16.54
CA ASP A 156 1.11 7.50 15.26
C ASP A 156 1.89 6.95 14.05
N VAL A 157 1.24 6.91 12.89
CA VAL A 157 1.90 6.52 11.64
C VAL A 157 2.90 7.62 11.27
N PRO A 158 4.18 7.30 11.06
CA PRO A 158 5.20 8.30 10.78
C PRO A 158 4.86 9.13 9.53
N LEU A 159 5.18 10.42 9.57
CA LEU A 159 4.97 11.34 8.44
C LEU A 159 6.13 11.33 7.44
N ASP A 160 7.24 10.69 7.79
CA ASP A 160 8.49 10.67 7.02
C ASP A 160 8.68 9.41 6.17
N ARG A 161 7.67 8.54 6.11
CA ARG A 161 7.64 7.33 5.28
C ARG A 161 6.26 6.68 5.27
N GLN A 162 6.01 5.88 4.25
CA GLN A 162 5.00 4.84 4.22
C GLN A 162 5.48 3.66 5.08
N ILE A 163 4.53 2.86 5.59
CA ILE A 163 4.79 1.72 6.46
C ILE A 163 4.10 0.47 5.91
N THR A 164 4.50 -0.70 6.39
CA THR A 164 3.82 -1.95 6.01
C THR A 164 2.59 -2.21 6.88
N PHE A 165 1.66 -3.05 6.41
CA PHE A 165 0.57 -3.55 7.26
C PHE A 165 1.06 -4.21 8.56
N ARG A 166 2.21 -4.90 8.52
CA ARG A 166 2.80 -5.49 9.73
C ARG A 166 3.26 -4.42 10.73
N ASP A 167 3.80 -3.31 10.24
CA ASP A 167 4.14 -2.17 11.10
C ASP A 167 2.88 -1.55 11.69
N MET A 168 1.80 -1.51 10.90
CA MET A 168 0.48 -1.03 11.33
C MET A 168 -0.13 -1.92 12.43
N GLU A 169 -0.07 -3.24 12.32
CA GLU A 169 -0.48 -4.18 13.37
C GLU A 169 0.30 -3.97 14.67
N ARG A 170 1.62 -3.79 14.57
CA ARG A 170 2.48 -3.46 15.73
C ARG A 170 2.10 -2.11 16.35
N LEU A 171 1.66 -1.16 15.54
CA LEU A 171 1.22 0.15 16.00
C LEU A 171 -0.12 0.04 16.76
N TYR A 172 -1.09 -0.69 16.23
CA TYR A 172 -2.34 -0.99 16.95
C TYR A 172 -2.09 -1.73 18.27
N ALA A 173 -1.15 -2.69 18.28
CA ALA A 173 -0.77 -3.38 19.51
C ALA A 173 -0.20 -2.41 20.57
N ARG A 174 0.66 -1.47 20.16
CA ARG A 174 1.19 -0.40 21.04
C ARG A 174 0.11 0.56 21.54
N ARG A 175 -0.93 0.82 20.73
CA ARG A 175 -2.07 1.69 21.09
C ARG A 175 -3.11 0.99 21.96
N SER A 176 -3.13 -0.35 21.98
CA SER A 176 -4.12 -1.15 22.70
C SER A 176 -4.23 -0.83 24.20
N PRO A 177 -3.14 -0.58 24.95
CA PRO A 177 -3.23 -0.24 26.37
C PRO A 177 -3.96 1.08 26.66
N PHE A 178 -4.12 1.95 25.66
CA PHE A 178 -4.86 3.21 25.76
C PHE A 178 -6.27 3.05 25.21
N THR A 179 -6.36 2.58 23.96
CA THR A 179 -7.61 2.49 23.20
C THR A 179 -8.58 1.47 23.78
N LYS A 180 -8.09 0.40 24.41
CA LYS A 180 -8.91 -0.62 25.08
C LYS A 180 -9.01 -0.43 26.60
N HIS A 181 -8.47 0.66 27.15
CA HIS A 181 -8.52 0.90 28.59
C HIS A 181 -9.95 1.30 29.02
N PRO A 182 -10.62 0.57 29.93
CA PRO A 182 -12.01 0.84 30.26
C PRO A 182 -12.28 2.26 30.77
N ARG A 183 -11.37 2.81 31.60
CA ARG A 183 -11.50 4.18 32.13
C ARG A 183 -11.34 5.26 31.06
N LEU A 184 -10.65 4.96 29.96
CA LEU A 184 -10.42 5.92 28.89
C LEU A 184 -11.51 5.89 27.83
N PHE A 185 -12.45 4.95 27.86
CA PHE A 185 -13.44 4.80 26.80
C PHE A 185 -14.30 6.06 26.60
N VAL A 186 -14.97 6.55 27.66
CA VAL A 186 -15.79 7.76 27.58
C VAL A 186 -14.96 9.03 27.35
N PRO A 187 -13.82 9.25 28.04
CA PRO A 187 -12.92 10.37 27.72
C PRO A 187 -12.46 10.41 26.26
N GLN A 188 -12.20 9.24 25.66
CA GLN A 188 -11.87 9.15 24.23
C GLN A 188 -13.05 9.56 23.36
N LEU A 189 -14.30 9.18 23.66
CA LEU A 189 -15.47 9.63 22.91
C LEU A 189 -15.62 11.15 22.92
N HIS A 190 -15.43 11.82 24.07
CA HIS A 190 -15.41 13.28 24.14
C HIS A 190 -14.32 13.89 23.26
N ALA A 191 -13.12 13.30 23.28
CA ALA A 191 -12.01 13.77 22.45
C ALA A 191 -12.28 13.57 20.96
N ILE A 192 -12.85 12.43 20.56
CA ILE A 192 -13.22 12.11 19.18
C ILE A 192 -14.25 13.13 18.68
N CYS A 193 -15.32 13.38 19.44
CA CYS A 193 -16.32 14.38 19.07
C CYS A 193 -15.72 15.77 18.88
N ARG A 194 -14.78 16.18 19.75
CA ARG A 194 -14.11 17.48 19.64
C ARG A 194 -13.25 17.59 18.38
N GLU A 195 -12.44 16.57 18.07
CA GLU A 195 -11.59 16.54 16.87
C GLU A 195 -12.46 16.54 15.59
N LEU A 196 -13.52 15.72 15.56
CA LEU A 196 -14.45 15.67 14.43
C LEU A 196 -15.21 16.99 14.25
N ALA A 197 -15.69 17.61 15.33
CA ALA A 197 -16.36 18.91 15.28
C ALA A 197 -15.42 20.01 14.75
N ALA A 198 -14.15 20.00 15.18
CA ALA A 198 -13.14 20.93 14.69
C ALA A 198 -12.86 20.76 13.18
N ALA A 199 -12.99 19.53 12.66
CA ALA A 199 -12.90 19.24 11.23
C ALA A 199 -14.19 19.53 10.42
N GLY A 200 -15.27 19.94 11.10
CA GLY A 200 -16.58 20.21 10.48
C GLY A 200 -17.44 18.96 10.23
N VAL A 201 -17.03 17.80 10.76
CA VAL A 201 -17.78 16.54 10.66
C VAL A 201 -18.97 16.59 11.62
N ALA A 202 -20.16 16.23 11.12
CA ALA A 202 -21.41 16.19 11.88
C ALA A 202 -21.90 14.74 12.14
N TYR A 203 -21.33 13.76 11.45
CA TYR A 203 -21.71 12.35 11.56
C TYR A 203 -20.51 11.44 11.32
N ALA A 204 -20.27 10.46 12.18
CA ALA A 204 -19.19 9.50 12.00
C ALA A 204 -19.63 8.07 12.34
N GLU A 205 -19.11 7.11 11.58
CA GLU A 205 -19.31 5.68 11.83
C GLU A 205 -17.96 5.03 12.17
N LEU A 206 -17.79 4.65 13.44
CA LEU A 206 -16.56 4.09 13.96
C LEU A 206 -16.61 2.56 14.02
N SER A 207 -15.62 1.91 13.43
CA SER A 207 -15.42 0.48 13.61
C SER A 207 -14.85 0.21 15.00
N LEU A 208 -15.56 -0.63 15.77
CA LEU A 208 -15.22 -0.97 17.16
C LEU A 208 -15.50 -2.45 17.43
N SER A 209 -14.46 -3.23 17.70
CA SER A 209 -14.58 -4.69 17.90
C SER A 209 -15.38 -5.06 19.16
N SER A 210 -15.39 -4.19 20.17
CA SER A 210 -16.13 -4.40 21.42
C SER A 210 -17.50 -3.72 21.44
N ALA A 211 -18.01 -3.23 20.30
CA ALA A 211 -19.24 -2.41 20.25
C ALA A 211 -20.47 -3.11 20.82
N VAL A 212 -20.50 -4.45 20.75
CA VAL A 212 -21.61 -5.29 21.22
C VAL A 212 -21.32 -5.96 22.58
N GLU A 213 -20.22 -5.62 23.23
CA GLU A 213 -19.95 -6.06 24.59
C GLU A 213 -20.85 -5.27 25.57
N PRO A 214 -21.51 -5.92 26.55
CA PRO A 214 -22.54 -5.29 27.36
C PRO A 214 -22.09 -4.00 28.08
N GLU A 215 -20.87 -3.98 28.62
CA GLU A 215 -20.33 -2.85 29.36
C GLU A 215 -20.04 -1.66 28.43
N VAL A 216 -19.53 -1.94 27.23
CA VAL A 216 -19.22 -0.94 26.21
C VAL A 216 -20.51 -0.35 25.65
N LEU A 217 -21.47 -1.20 25.29
CA LEU A 217 -22.76 -0.77 24.77
C LEU A 217 -23.54 0.06 25.80
N SER A 218 -23.49 -0.33 27.08
CA SER A 218 -24.08 0.45 28.17
C SER A 218 -23.41 1.82 28.30
N ALA A 219 -22.07 1.88 28.22
CA ALA A 219 -21.34 3.15 28.26
C ALA A 219 -21.66 4.06 27.05
N LEU A 220 -21.83 3.49 25.85
CA LEU A 220 -22.28 4.21 24.66
C LEU A 220 -23.66 4.83 24.89
N HIS A 221 -24.64 4.05 25.35
CA HIS A 221 -26.00 4.55 25.56
C HIS A 221 -26.10 5.58 26.67
N ALA A 222 -25.28 5.46 27.71
CA ALA A 222 -25.23 6.41 28.80
C ALA A 222 -24.63 7.78 28.40
N SER A 223 -23.75 7.82 27.41
CA SER A 223 -22.94 9.03 27.10
C SER A 223 -23.29 9.71 25.77
N LEU A 224 -23.74 8.97 24.75
CA LEU A 224 -23.86 9.49 23.38
C LEU A 224 -24.89 10.62 23.23
N ASP A 225 -26.04 10.59 23.90
CA ASP A 225 -27.04 11.67 23.79
C ASP A 225 -26.46 13.02 24.28
N GLU A 226 -25.68 13.02 25.36
CA GLU A 226 -25.01 14.22 25.90
C GLU A 226 -23.85 14.68 25.00
N LEU A 227 -23.05 13.73 24.52
CA LEU A 227 -21.95 13.98 23.58
C LEU A 227 -22.46 14.63 22.30
N GLU A 228 -23.54 14.10 21.74
CA GLU A 228 -24.18 14.63 20.54
C GLU A 228 -24.70 16.05 20.74
N ALA A 229 -25.36 16.30 21.88
CA ALA A 229 -25.92 17.61 22.20
C ALA A 229 -24.83 18.67 22.40
N SER A 230 -23.71 18.31 23.04
CA SER A 230 -22.62 19.24 23.37
C SER A 230 -21.66 19.51 22.22
N SER A 231 -21.43 18.52 21.34
CA SER A 231 -20.48 18.63 20.22
C SER A 231 -21.14 18.91 18.87
N GLY A 232 -22.42 18.57 18.70
CA GLY A 232 -23.09 18.57 17.39
C GLY A 232 -22.70 17.39 16.49
N VAL A 233 -21.85 16.47 16.95
CA VAL A 233 -21.38 15.30 16.19
C VAL A 233 -22.13 14.05 16.60
N ARG A 234 -22.72 13.35 15.64
CA ARG A 234 -23.38 12.05 15.85
C ARG A 234 -22.41 10.90 15.63
N LEU A 235 -22.17 10.09 16.66
CA LEU A 235 -21.33 8.90 16.56
C LEU A 235 -22.17 7.63 16.47
N ARG A 236 -21.86 6.79 15.50
CA ARG A 236 -22.41 5.45 15.35
C ARG A 236 -21.28 4.45 15.21
N PHE A 237 -21.59 3.18 15.44
CA PHE A 237 -20.59 2.13 15.52
C PHE A 237 -20.93 0.97 14.59
N LEU A 238 -19.90 0.43 13.95
CA LEU A 238 -19.96 -0.86 13.27
C LEU A 238 -19.28 -1.90 14.17
N ALA A 239 -19.96 -3.03 14.38
CA ALA A 239 -19.35 -4.17 15.06
C ALA A 239 -18.24 -4.71 14.17
N ALA A 240 -17.00 -4.54 14.60
CA ALA A 240 -15.85 -4.82 13.77
C ALA A 240 -15.38 -6.27 13.96
N LEU A 241 -15.42 -7.05 12.89
CA LEU A 241 -15.01 -8.46 12.81
C LEU A 241 -13.66 -8.56 12.10
N SER A 242 -12.82 -9.49 12.53
CA SER A 242 -11.55 -9.76 11.88
C SER A 242 -11.74 -10.86 10.85
N ARG A 243 -11.31 -10.61 9.60
CA ARG A 243 -11.35 -11.61 8.51
C ARG A 243 -10.52 -12.87 8.74
N HIS A 244 -9.70 -12.86 9.80
CA HIS A 244 -8.82 -13.97 10.20
C HIS A 244 -9.35 -14.74 11.40
N ASP A 245 -10.49 -14.31 11.96
CA ASP A 245 -11.11 -15.01 13.07
C ASP A 245 -11.73 -16.32 12.59
N ASP A 246 -11.81 -17.32 13.46
CA ASP A 246 -12.58 -18.52 13.14
C ASP A 246 -14.07 -18.14 13.06
N LEU A 247 -14.78 -18.71 12.09
CA LEU A 247 -16.20 -18.43 11.82
C LEU A 247 -17.06 -18.47 13.09
N GLU A 248 -16.81 -19.40 13.99
CA GLU A 248 -17.55 -19.55 15.24
C GLU A 248 -17.44 -18.32 16.17
N TRP A 249 -16.29 -17.65 16.22
CA TRP A 249 -16.14 -16.40 16.99
C TRP A 249 -16.98 -15.28 16.37
N ASP A 250 -16.95 -15.14 15.05
CA ASP A 250 -17.74 -14.14 14.35
C ASP A 250 -19.24 -14.39 14.51
N LEU A 251 -19.67 -15.66 14.49
CA LEU A 251 -21.07 -16.02 14.75
C LEU A 251 -21.51 -15.64 16.18
N ASP A 252 -20.65 -15.80 17.19
CA ASP A 252 -20.94 -15.36 18.57
C ASP A 252 -21.16 -13.83 18.62
N VAL A 253 -20.36 -13.06 17.88
CA VAL A 253 -20.49 -11.61 17.80
C VAL A 253 -21.76 -11.21 17.05
N LEU A 254 -22.08 -11.89 15.93
CA LEU A 254 -23.28 -11.63 15.13
C LEU A 254 -24.57 -11.97 15.87
N ASP A 255 -24.58 -13.02 16.71
CA ASP A 255 -25.71 -13.35 17.57
C ASP A 255 -25.91 -12.29 18.67
N ARG A 256 -24.82 -11.74 19.24
CA ARG A 256 -24.91 -10.58 20.15
C ARG A 256 -25.43 -9.34 19.43
N LEU A 257 -24.95 -9.09 18.21
CA LEU A 257 -25.38 -7.95 17.39
C LEU A 257 -26.87 -8.02 17.06
N GLU A 258 -27.41 -9.20 16.77
CA GLU A 258 -28.84 -9.41 16.54
C GLU A 258 -29.69 -8.92 17.72
N GLN A 259 -29.27 -9.24 18.95
CA GLN A 259 -29.94 -8.77 20.17
C GLN A 259 -29.83 -7.25 20.36
N CYS A 260 -28.79 -6.65 19.80
CA CYS A 260 -28.52 -5.22 19.87
C CYS A 260 -29.14 -4.43 18.71
N LEU A 261 -29.81 -5.06 17.73
CA LEU A 261 -30.38 -4.38 16.56
C LEU A 261 -31.31 -3.19 16.86
N PRO A 262 -32.03 -3.11 18.00
CA PRO A 262 -32.79 -1.90 18.34
C PRO A 262 -31.94 -0.69 18.75
N SER A 263 -30.66 -0.90 19.10
CA SER A 263 -29.72 0.15 19.52
C SER A 263 -29.50 1.17 18.41
N ARG A 264 -29.69 2.46 18.68
CA ARG A 264 -29.27 3.50 17.71
C ARG A 264 -27.75 3.60 17.62
N ALA A 265 -26.99 3.17 18.62
CA ALA A 265 -25.54 3.31 18.65
C ALA A 265 -24.83 2.39 17.63
N VAL A 266 -25.35 1.18 17.41
CA VAL A 266 -24.74 0.19 16.50
C VAL A 266 -25.58 0.10 15.22
N VAL A 267 -24.96 0.34 14.06
CA VAL A 267 -25.67 0.49 12.78
C VAL A 267 -25.30 -0.55 11.73
N GLY A 268 -24.34 -1.44 12.02
CA GLY A 268 -23.88 -2.42 11.07
C GLY A 268 -22.69 -3.24 11.54
N VAL A 269 -22.06 -3.91 10.56
CA VAL A 269 -20.84 -4.72 10.71
C VAL A 269 -19.76 -4.16 9.78
N ASP A 270 -18.51 -4.26 10.23
CA ASP A 270 -17.33 -4.04 9.40
C ASP A 270 -16.43 -5.27 9.44
N VAL A 271 -16.10 -5.85 8.29
CA VAL A 271 -15.13 -6.95 8.18
C VAL A 271 -13.78 -6.38 7.75
N MET A 272 -12.84 -6.37 8.68
CA MET A 272 -11.55 -5.69 8.58
C MET A 272 -10.37 -6.64 8.87
N GLY A 273 -9.16 -6.09 8.93
CA GLY A 273 -7.91 -6.82 9.11
C GLY A 273 -7.08 -6.87 7.83
N HIS A 274 -5.80 -7.22 7.96
CA HIS A 274 -4.87 -7.25 6.83
C HIS A 274 -5.41 -8.17 5.72
N GLU A 275 -5.62 -7.63 4.52
CA GLU A 275 -6.21 -8.33 3.37
C GLU A 275 -5.26 -9.38 2.76
N THR A 276 -5.00 -10.44 3.52
CA THR A 276 -4.18 -11.60 3.15
C THR A 276 -5.01 -12.87 2.94
N CYS A 277 -6.33 -12.74 2.90
CA CYS A 277 -7.25 -13.83 2.56
C CYS A 277 -8.31 -13.36 1.56
N SER A 278 -8.80 -14.31 0.77
CA SER A 278 -9.91 -14.09 -0.15
C SER A 278 -11.20 -13.81 0.62
N THR A 279 -12.05 -12.90 0.13
CA THR A 279 -13.41 -12.68 0.66
C THR A 279 -14.24 -13.97 0.71
N ARG A 280 -13.91 -14.94 -0.16
CA ARG A 280 -14.51 -16.27 -0.16
C ARG A 280 -14.37 -17.01 1.17
N ALA A 281 -13.28 -16.77 1.91
CA ALA A 281 -12.99 -17.45 3.17
C ALA A 281 -14.01 -17.13 4.28
N PHE A 282 -14.66 -15.96 4.21
CA PHE A 282 -15.60 -15.47 5.22
C PHE A 282 -16.97 -15.12 4.62
N LEU A 283 -17.35 -15.71 3.48
CA LEU A 283 -18.71 -15.56 2.92
C LEU A 283 -19.83 -15.92 3.91
N PRO A 284 -19.72 -16.99 4.73
CA PRO A 284 -20.76 -17.28 5.72
C PRO A 284 -20.95 -16.15 6.74
N VAL A 285 -19.89 -15.43 7.10
CA VAL A 285 -19.95 -14.25 7.98
C VAL A 285 -20.68 -13.12 7.27
N LEU A 286 -20.35 -12.84 6.00
CA LEU A 286 -21.02 -11.79 5.20
C LEU A 286 -22.51 -12.07 5.00
N GLU A 287 -22.86 -13.30 4.65
CA GLU A 287 -24.26 -13.71 4.44
C GLU A 287 -25.05 -13.64 5.75
N ARG A 288 -24.45 -14.06 6.87
CA ARG A 288 -25.06 -13.96 8.20
C ARG A 288 -25.27 -12.51 8.63
N ALA A 289 -24.29 -11.64 8.41
CA ALA A 289 -24.38 -10.21 8.70
C ALA A 289 -25.43 -9.54 7.81
N ALA A 290 -25.46 -9.86 6.52
CA ALA A 290 -26.44 -9.32 5.57
C ALA A 290 -27.88 -9.74 5.89
N ALA A 291 -28.06 -10.96 6.42
CA ALA A 291 -29.37 -11.43 6.86
C ALA A 291 -29.95 -10.58 8.00
N LEU A 292 -29.11 -10.00 8.88
CA LEU A 292 -29.55 -9.06 9.93
C LEU A 292 -30.19 -7.81 9.35
N GLY A 293 -29.76 -7.37 8.16
CA GLY A 293 -30.33 -6.21 7.47
C GLY A 293 -31.82 -6.37 7.10
N ARG A 294 -32.36 -7.60 7.11
CA ARG A 294 -33.81 -7.83 6.97
C ARG A 294 -34.60 -7.28 8.15
N ALA A 295 -34.04 -7.37 9.35
CA ALA A 295 -34.67 -6.87 10.57
C ALA A 295 -34.45 -5.36 10.77
N ARG A 296 -33.44 -4.78 10.11
CA ARG A 296 -33.10 -3.36 10.20
C ARG A 296 -32.74 -2.79 8.81
N PRO A 297 -33.70 -2.16 8.11
CA PRO A 297 -33.42 -1.49 6.84
C PRO A 297 -32.32 -0.44 6.96
N GLY A 298 -31.36 -0.45 6.03
CA GLY A 298 -30.22 0.47 6.06
C GLY A 298 -29.09 0.02 6.99
N PHE A 299 -29.12 -1.24 7.44
CA PHE A 299 -28.01 -1.87 8.13
C PHE A 299 -26.77 -1.89 7.25
N VAL A 300 -25.65 -1.40 7.77
CA VAL A 300 -24.40 -1.29 7.02
C VAL A 300 -23.67 -2.63 7.08
N VAL A 301 -23.22 -3.13 5.93
CA VAL A 301 -22.19 -4.17 5.87
C VAL A 301 -21.02 -3.58 5.11
N ARG A 302 -19.98 -3.20 5.85
CA ARG A 302 -18.71 -2.77 5.31
C ARG A 302 -17.78 -3.97 5.16
N VAL A 303 -17.12 -4.06 4.03
CA VAL A 303 -16.04 -5.02 3.79
C VAL A 303 -14.83 -4.24 3.32
N HIS A 304 -13.73 -4.31 4.06
CA HIS A 304 -12.44 -3.86 3.54
C HIS A 304 -12.08 -4.74 2.35
N ALA A 305 -12.00 -4.21 1.14
CA ALA A 305 -11.74 -5.04 -0.04
C ALA A 305 -11.00 -4.25 -1.11
N GLY A 306 -10.01 -4.90 -1.72
CA GLY A 306 -9.15 -4.27 -2.71
C GLY A 306 -8.26 -3.18 -2.10
N GLU A 307 -7.98 -3.22 -0.80
CA GLU A 307 -6.93 -2.42 -0.17
C GLU A 307 -5.54 -2.98 -0.49
N ASN A 308 -5.42 -4.30 -0.64
CA ASN A 308 -4.19 -5.00 -0.99
C ASN A 308 -4.34 -5.75 -2.33
N PRO A 309 -3.32 -5.78 -3.21
CA PRO A 309 -3.40 -6.47 -4.50
C PRO A 309 -3.38 -8.02 -4.40
N ALA A 310 -3.17 -8.60 -3.21
CA ALA A 310 -3.01 -10.05 -3.02
C ALA A 310 -4.22 -10.88 -3.49
N PHE A 311 -5.43 -10.33 -3.39
CA PHE A 311 -6.68 -11.00 -3.84
C PHE A 311 -7.51 -10.07 -4.71
N PRO A 312 -7.21 -9.96 -6.01
CA PRO A 312 -7.89 -9.04 -6.92
C PRO A 312 -9.40 -9.25 -6.97
N GLU A 313 -9.90 -10.46 -6.69
CA GLU A 313 -11.33 -10.74 -6.72
C GLU A 313 -12.12 -10.20 -5.52
N ASN A 314 -11.49 -9.77 -4.42
CA ASN A 314 -12.17 -9.53 -3.15
C ASN A 314 -13.33 -8.54 -3.24
N VAL A 315 -13.13 -7.43 -3.97
CA VAL A 315 -14.19 -6.45 -4.20
C VAL A 315 -15.37 -7.09 -4.93
N ARG A 316 -15.10 -7.81 -6.01
CA ARG A 316 -16.13 -8.49 -6.82
C ARG A 316 -16.88 -9.54 -6.00
N GLU A 317 -16.18 -10.32 -5.18
CA GLU A 317 -16.81 -11.36 -4.35
C GLU A 317 -17.67 -10.74 -3.23
N ALA A 318 -17.21 -9.65 -2.59
CA ALA A 318 -18.01 -8.92 -1.60
C ALA A 318 -19.30 -8.37 -2.23
N VAL A 319 -19.19 -7.74 -3.41
CA VAL A 319 -20.34 -7.22 -4.16
C VAL A 319 -21.31 -8.35 -4.53
N ARG A 320 -20.82 -9.47 -5.08
CA ARG A 320 -21.65 -10.61 -5.45
C ARG A 320 -22.37 -11.24 -4.26
N ALA A 321 -21.70 -11.34 -3.11
CA ALA A 321 -22.26 -11.93 -1.90
C ALA A 321 -23.37 -11.07 -1.29
N LEU A 322 -23.20 -9.73 -1.31
CA LEU A 322 -24.05 -8.83 -0.54
C LEU A 322 -25.16 -8.17 -1.38
N LEU A 323 -24.99 -8.00 -2.69
CA LEU A 323 -26.02 -7.44 -3.57
C LEU A 323 -27.38 -8.17 -3.53
N PRO A 324 -27.47 -9.51 -3.36
CA PRO A 324 -28.76 -10.20 -3.23
C PRO A 324 -29.60 -9.81 -1.99
N PHE A 325 -29.06 -9.02 -1.06
CA PHE A 325 -29.74 -8.60 0.18
C PHE A 325 -30.23 -7.14 0.08
N PRO A 326 -31.51 -6.87 -0.25
CA PRO A 326 -32.00 -5.51 -0.56
C PRO A 326 -32.15 -4.57 0.65
N GLY A 327 -32.01 -5.07 1.88
CA GLY A 327 -32.09 -4.26 3.11
C GLY A 327 -30.75 -3.71 3.61
N VAL A 328 -29.65 -4.11 2.97
CA VAL A 328 -28.28 -3.80 3.38
C VAL A 328 -27.74 -2.62 2.58
N GLU A 329 -27.11 -1.70 3.29
CA GLU A 329 -26.23 -0.69 2.71
C GLU A 329 -24.82 -1.30 2.63
N LEU A 330 -24.45 -1.73 1.42
CA LEU A 330 -23.16 -2.35 1.14
C LEU A 330 -22.10 -1.26 1.03
N ARG A 331 -21.00 -1.42 1.78
CA ARG A 331 -19.85 -0.51 1.65
C ARG A 331 -18.57 -1.26 1.37
N ILE A 332 -17.84 -0.82 0.35
CA ILE A 332 -16.50 -1.30 0.05
C ILE A 332 -15.51 -0.29 0.62
N GLY A 333 -14.75 -0.72 1.63
CA GLY A 333 -13.62 0.05 2.14
C GLY A 333 -12.45 -0.02 1.16
N HIS A 334 -11.89 1.15 0.83
CA HIS A 334 -10.74 1.37 -0.07
C HIS A 334 -11.02 1.14 -1.56
N GLY A 335 -11.21 -0.10 -2.03
CA GLY A 335 -11.44 -0.40 -3.45
C GLY A 335 -10.29 0.00 -4.39
N LEU A 336 -9.05 0.00 -3.89
CA LEU A 336 -7.85 0.43 -4.60
C LEU A 336 -7.43 -0.53 -5.72
N TYR A 337 -7.60 -1.84 -5.53
CA TYR A 337 -7.15 -2.90 -6.44
C TYR A 337 -8.29 -3.83 -6.88
N GLY A 338 -8.07 -4.52 -8.00
CA GLY A 338 -8.87 -5.71 -8.36
C GLY A 338 -10.23 -5.47 -9.00
N VAL A 339 -10.60 -4.22 -9.30
CA VAL A 339 -11.92 -3.90 -9.86
C VAL A 339 -11.92 -3.92 -11.39
N ASP A 340 -12.54 -4.95 -11.95
CA ASP A 340 -12.83 -5.08 -13.38
C ASP A 340 -14.04 -4.21 -13.79
N ASP A 341 -14.23 -4.03 -15.11
CA ASP A 341 -15.29 -3.15 -15.64
C ASP A 341 -16.71 -3.66 -15.33
N ASP A 342 -16.89 -4.99 -15.27
CA ASP A 342 -18.17 -5.61 -14.91
C ASP A 342 -18.54 -5.30 -13.45
N THR A 343 -17.57 -5.41 -12.55
CA THR A 343 -17.74 -5.07 -11.13
C THR A 343 -18.03 -3.58 -10.98
N LEU A 344 -17.29 -2.74 -11.70
CA LEU A 344 -17.49 -1.28 -11.68
C LEU A 344 -18.90 -0.88 -12.17
N ALA A 345 -19.37 -1.52 -13.25
CA ALA A 345 -20.72 -1.30 -13.78
C ALA A 345 -21.79 -1.77 -12.78
N ALA A 346 -21.59 -2.92 -12.13
CA ALA A 346 -22.50 -3.40 -11.09
C ALA A 346 -22.57 -2.43 -9.90
N MET A 347 -21.43 -1.82 -9.51
CA MET A 347 -21.38 -0.80 -8.47
C MET A 347 -22.16 0.45 -8.86
N ALA A 348 -21.94 0.98 -10.07
CA ALA A 348 -22.64 2.15 -10.57
C ALA A 348 -24.16 1.92 -10.67
N HIS A 349 -24.57 0.73 -11.12
CA HIS A 349 -25.99 0.38 -11.21
C HIS A 349 -26.69 0.29 -9.85
N ASN A 350 -25.95 0.04 -8.78
CA ASN A 350 -26.47 -0.09 -7.41
C ASN A 350 -26.02 1.06 -6.50
N ALA A 351 -25.71 2.23 -7.07
CA ALA A 351 -25.18 3.40 -6.33
C ALA A 351 -26.14 3.95 -5.25
N ASP A 352 -27.41 3.55 -5.24
CA ASP A 352 -28.40 3.88 -4.21
C ASP A 352 -28.18 3.13 -2.88
N ARG A 353 -27.46 2.01 -2.91
CA ARG A 353 -27.23 1.15 -1.73
C ARG A 353 -25.82 0.56 -1.64
N LEU A 354 -24.98 0.78 -2.64
CA LEU A 354 -23.56 0.40 -2.67
C LEU A 354 -22.72 1.67 -2.71
N VAL A 355 -21.87 1.85 -1.69
CA VAL A 355 -20.95 2.99 -1.58
C VAL A 355 -19.51 2.48 -1.51
N VAL A 356 -18.59 3.20 -2.15
CA VAL A 356 -17.15 2.96 -2.02
C VAL A 356 -16.53 4.07 -1.19
N GLU A 357 -15.81 3.69 -0.14
CA GLU A 357 -15.20 4.59 0.84
C GLU A 357 -13.69 4.68 0.55
N PHE A 358 -13.23 5.77 -0.07
CA PHE A 358 -11.80 5.98 -0.33
C PHE A 358 -11.12 6.66 0.85
N ASN A 359 -10.02 6.07 1.32
CA ASN A 359 -9.24 6.55 2.46
C ASN A 359 -7.82 6.88 1.99
N LEU A 360 -7.64 8.02 1.34
CA LEU A 360 -6.49 8.30 0.47
C LEU A 360 -5.18 8.43 1.25
N THR A 361 -5.19 9.11 2.39
CA THR A 361 -3.98 9.25 3.21
C THR A 361 -3.57 7.92 3.84
N SER A 362 -4.54 7.09 4.25
CA SER A 362 -4.27 5.73 4.70
C SER A 362 -3.75 4.85 3.57
N ASN A 363 -4.39 4.91 2.39
CA ASN A 363 -3.95 4.16 1.23
C ASN A 363 -2.51 4.50 0.87
N LEU A 364 -2.13 5.78 0.84
CA LEU A 364 -0.74 6.19 0.64
C LEU A 364 0.18 5.67 1.75
N ALA A 365 -0.25 5.73 3.01
CA ALA A 365 0.58 5.34 4.14
C ALA A 365 0.88 3.83 4.20
N LEU A 366 -0.05 2.98 3.78
CA LEU A 366 0.03 1.53 3.92
C LEU A 366 0.38 0.79 2.62
N ASN A 367 0.11 1.41 1.48
CA ASN A 367 0.40 0.84 0.18
C ASN A 367 1.59 1.58 -0.40
N ASN A 368 2.47 0.87 -1.09
CA ASN A 368 3.65 1.41 -1.79
C ASN A 368 3.24 2.28 -2.99
N ILE A 369 2.46 3.33 -2.73
CA ILE A 369 1.91 4.24 -3.71
C ILE A 369 3.00 5.26 -4.01
N GLN A 370 3.61 5.08 -5.16
CA GLN A 370 4.68 5.94 -5.67
C GLN A 370 4.13 7.03 -6.61
N THR A 371 2.90 6.86 -7.09
CA THR A 371 2.17 7.88 -7.84
C THR A 371 0.69 7.88 -7.47
N THR A 372 0.12 9.08 -7.35
CA THR A 372 -1.30 9.26 -7.04
C THR A 372 -2.23 8.65 -8.09
N LEU A 373 -1.74 8.35 -9.30
CA LEU A 373 -2.51 7.66 -10.34
C LEU A 373 -2.71 6.17 -10.10
N GLN A 374 -1.98 5.56 -9.15
CA GLN A 374 -2.28 4.20 -8.70
C GLN A 374 -3.63 4.14 -7.96
N VAL A 375 -4.17 5.29 -7.53
CA VAL A 375 -5.48 5.38 -6.90
C VAL A 375 -6.58 5.50 -7.98
N PRO A 376 -7.49 4.53 -8.12
CA PRO A 376 -8.50 4.52 -9.17
C PRO A 376 -9.69 5.46 -8.88
N LEU A 377 -9.61 6.38 -7.91
CA LEU A 377 -10.73 7.21 -7.43
C LEU A 377 -11.49 7.89 -8.60
N ARG A 378 -10.77 8.49 -9.54
CA ARG A 378 -11.37 9.12 -10.73
C ARG A 378 -12.21 8.13 -11.55
N ARG A 379 -11.71 6.91 -11.75
CA ARG A 379 -12.39 5.86 -12.53
C ARG A 379 -13.74 5.50 -11.91
N TYR A 380 -13.82 5.44 -10.58
CA TYR A 380 -15.09 5.18 -9.87
C TYR A 380 -16.09 6.32 -10.05
N VAL A 381 -15.66 7.55 -9.82
CA VAL A 381 -16.52 8.73 -9.94
C VAL A 381 -17.02 8.90 -11.37
N ASP A 382 -16.15 8.69 -12.37
CA ASP A 382 -16.52 8.79 -13.79
C ASP A 382 -17.47 7.67 -14.25
N ALA A 383 -17.39 6.49 -13.65
CA ALA A 383 -18.34 5.40 -13.89
C ALA A 383 -19.70 5.61 -13.21
N GLY A 384 -19.86 6.65 -12.38
CA GLY A 384 -21.09 6.91 -11.64
C GLY A 384 -21.27 6.06 -10.38
N VAL A 385 -20.19 5.49 -9.85
CA VAL A 385 -20.22 4.80 -8.55
C VAL A 385 -20.41 5.85 -7.44
N ALA A 386 -21.25 5.54 -6.45
CA ALA A 386 -21.37 6.36 -5.24
C ALA A 386 -20.07 6.25 -4.43
N VAL A 387 -19.36 7.36 -4.30
CA VAL A 387 -18.07 7.44 -3.60
C VAL A 387 -18.16 8.46 -2.47
N VAL A 388 -17.56 8.12 -1.33
CA VAL A 388 -17.30 9.04 -0.22
C VAL A 388 -15.82 8.97 0.17
N LEU A 389 -15.35 10.01 0.87
CA LEU A 389 -14.02 10.05 1.46
C LEU A 389 -14.11 9.71 2.94
N GLY A 390 -13.18 8.89 3.44
CA GLY A 390 -13.05 8.53 4.85
C GLY A 390 -11.62 8.72 5.34
N SER A 391 -11.46 8.84 6.65
CA SER A 391 -10.13 9.10 7.23
C SER A 391 -9.34 7.84 7.55
N ASP A 392 -10.01 6.69 7.68
CA ASP A 392 -9.54 5.41 8.25
C ASP A 392 -9.12 5.50 9.73
N GLY A 393 -8.58 6.63 10.15
CA GLY A 393 -8.24 6.95 11.52
C GLY A 393 -7.48 8.27 11.53
N ALA A 394 -8.22 9.37 11.40
CA ALA A 394 -7.66 10.73 11.28
C ALA A 394 -6.46 10.99 12.20
N GLY A 395 -6.62 10.71 13.49
CA GLY A 395 -5.58 10.90 14.48
C GLY A 395 -4.32 10.07 14.26
N LEU A 396 -4.49 8.77 13.99
CA LEU A 396 -3.41 7.82 13.73
C LEU A 396 -2.61 8.19 12.47
N TYR A 397 -3.29 8.58 11.39
CA TYR A 397 -2.64 8.93 10.12
C TYR A 397 -2.20 10.39 10.05
N GLY A 398 -2.53 11.22 11.04
CA GLY A 398 -2.25 12.65 11.04
C GLY A 398 -2.99 13.41 9.93
N THR A 399 -4.19 12.95 9.57
CA THR A 399 -5.04 13.53 8.52
C THR A 399 -6.34 14.10 9.12
N SER A 400 -7.18 14.66 8.27
CA SER A 400 -8.53 15.14 8.60
C SER A 400 -9.46 14.92 7.39
N ALA A 401 -10.77 15.02 7.61
CA ALA A 401 -11.74 14.95 6.51
C ALA A 401 -11.44 15.98 5.39
N ALA A 402 -11.03 17.19 5.78
CA ALA A 402 -10.61 18.23 4.84
C ALA A 402 -9.35 17.85 4.04
N ASP A 403 -8.39 17.17 4.67
CA ASP A 403 -7.16 16.77 4.01
C ASP A 403 -7.38 15.63 3.01
N GLU A 404 -8.38 14.76 3.24
CA GLU A 404 -8.77 13.75 2.25
C GLU A 404 -9.31 14.38 0.96
N VAL A 405 -10.01 15.53 1.04
CA VAL A 405 -10.42 16.29 -0.16
C VAL A 405 -9.20 16.83 -0.91
N ARG A 406 -8.16 17.31 -0.20
CA ARG A 406 -6.91 17.73 -0.84
C ARG A 406 -6.18 16.56 -1.48
N ALA A 407 -6.14 15.41 -0.81
CA ALA A 407 -5.58 14.18 -1.36
C ALA A 407 -6.34 13.71 -2.61
N ALA A 408 -7.66 13.93 -2.67
CA ALA A 408 -8.46 13.59 -3.85
C ALA A 408 -8.07 14.44 -5.08
N ILE A 409 -7.75 15.72 -4.88
CA ILE A 409 -7.19 16.59 -5.93
C ILE A 409 -5.85 16.03 -6.43
N ALA A 410 -5.00 15.56 -5.51
CA ALA A 410 -3.75 14.89 -5.86
C ALA A 410 -3.96 13.66 -6.76
N CYS A 411 -5.07 12.96 -6.58
CA CYS A 411 -5.48 11.80 -7.37
C CYS A 411 -6.21 12.16 -8.67
N GLY A 412 -6.16 13.44 -9.08
CA GLY A 412 -6.64 13.89 -10.39
C GLY A 412 -8.13 14.18 -10.46
N LEU A 413 -8.77 14.53 -9.33
CA LEU A 413 -10.15 15.00 -9.32
C LEU A 413 -10.21 16.52 -9.48
N ASP A 414 -11.13 16.97 -10.34
CA ASP A 414 -11.50 18.36 -10.52
C ASP A 414 -12.74 18.74 -9.68
N GLU A 415 -13.11 20.02 -9.73
CA GLU A 415 -14.23 20.56 -8.97
C GLU A 415 -15.55 19.82 -9.25
N ASP A 416 -15.82 19.46 -10.51
CA ASP A 416 -17.03 18.71 -10.90
C ASP A 416 -17.07 17.31 -10.29
N ARG A 417 -15.96 16.59 -10.28
CA ARG A 417 -15.85 15.27 -9.63
C ARG A 417 -15.98 15.36 -8.11
N LEU A 418 -15.35 16.36 -7.51
CA LEU A 418 -15.46 16.62 -6.07
C LEU A 418 -16.89 17.00 -5.68
N ALA A 419 -17.59 17.77 -6.50
CA ALA A 419 -19.00 18.09 -6.30
C ALA A 419 -19.89 16.84 -6.33
N ARG A 420 -19.60 15.86 -7.19
CA ARG A 420 -20.31 14.57 -7.20
C ARG A 420 -20.13 13.80 -5.89
N ILE A 421 -18.90 13.69 -5.38
CA ILE A 421 -18.61 13.06 -4.09
C ILE A 421 -19.37 13.77 -2.97
N ARG A 422 -19.33 15.11 -2.94
CA ARG A 422 -20.05 15.92 -1.96
C ARG A 422 -21.56 15.68 -2.00
N LEU A 423 -22.17 15.60 -3.19
CA LEU A 423 -23.60 15.33 -3.33
C LEU A 423 -23.98 13.92 -2.86
N THR A 424 -23.15 12.92 -3.16
CA THR A 424 -23.31 11.56 -2.63
C THR A 424 -23.28 11.58 -1.10
N GLU A 425 -22.31 12.27 -0.52
CA GLU A 425 -22.18 12.41 0.92
C GLU A 425 -23.40 13.11 1.55
N GLU A 426 -23.84 14.24 1.01
CA GLU A 426 -24.99 14.99 1.51
C GLU A 426 -26.28 14.15 1.46
N ALA A 427 -26.47 13.38 0.39
CA ALA A 427 -27.60 12.46 0.25
C ALA A 427 -27.56 11.34 1.30
N LEU A 428 -26.40 10.71 1.52
CA LEU A 428 -26.22 9.69 2.53
C LEU A 428 -26.48 10.25 3.93
N LEU A 429 -25.94 11.41 4.26
CA LEU A 429 -26.15 12.07 5.56
C LEU A 429 -27.64 12.36 5.80
N ALA A 430 -28.37 12.85 4.80
CA ALA A 430 -29.81 13.09 4.91
C ALA A 430 -30.58 11.79 5.20
N VAL A 431 -30.26 10.71 4.49
CA VAL A 431 -30.87 9.39 4.71
C VAL A 431 -30.57 8.85 6.11
N LYS A 432 -29.33 8.97 6.59
CA LYS A 432 -28.95 8.55 7.96
C LYS A 432 -29.74 9.34 9.01
N GLN A 433 -29.81 10.66 8.88
CA GLN A 433 -30.54 11.51 9.82
C GLN A 433 -32.04 11.19 9.86
N GLU A 434 -32.65 10.94 8.69
CA GLU A 434 -34.08 10.59 8.61
C GLU A 434 -34.37 9.23 9.26
N ARG A 435 -33.55 8.21 8.99
CA ARG A 435 -33.68 6.87 9.61
C ARG A 435 -33.56 6.94 11.13
N GLU A 436 -32.69 7.80 11.64
CA GLU A 436 -32.48 7.96 13.08
C GLU A 436 -33.64 8.64 13.82
N ARG A 437 -34.39 9.53 13.15
CA ARG A 437 -35.57 10.18 13.75
C ARG A 437 -36.66 9.18 14.14
N ALA A 438 -36.73 8.05 13.46
CA ALA A 438 -37.69 6.99 13.72
C ALA A 438 -37.27 6.06 14.88
N LEU A 439 -36.02 6.14 15.36
CA LEU A 439 -35.50 5.29 16.44
C LEU A 439 -35.63 5.97 17.81
N PRO A 440 -35.86 5.19 18.89
CA PRO A 440 -35.97 5.76 20.24
C PRO A 440 -34.65 6.42 20.68
N PRO A 441 -34.70 7.35 21.65
CA PRO A 441 -33.50 7.91 22.27
C PRO A 441 -32.60 6.83 22.88
N LEU A 442 -31.28 7.04 22.83
CA LEU A 442 -30.28 6.06 23.30
C LEU A 442 -30.45 5.73 24.80
N ARG A 443 -30.77 6.75 25.61
CA ARG A 443 -30.99 6.60 27.06
C ARG A 443 -32.16 5.70 27.48
N ASN A 444 -33.05 5.35 26.54
CA ASN A 444 -34.24 4.53 26.83
C ASN A 444 -34.03 3.04 26.50
N TRP A 445 -32.79 2.63 26.19
CA TRP A 445 -32.47 1.25 25.87
C TRP A 445 -32.10 0.45 27.13
N SER A 446 -32.52 -0.81 27.16
CA SER A 446 -32.16 -1.78 28.21
C SER A 446 -31.34 -2.91 27.62
N SER A 447 -30.28 -3.31 28.31
CA SER A 447 -29.46 -4.44 27.85
C SER A 447 -30.30 -5.71 27.73
N PRO A 448 -30.31 -6.40 26.57
CA PRO A 448 -30.96 -7.69 26.46
C PRO A 448 -30.32 -8.67 27.47
N PRO A 449 -31.11 -9.60 28.06
CA PRO A 449 -30.56 -10.59 28.97
C PRO A 449 -29.51 -11.43 28.25
N PRO A 450 -28.39 -11.78 28.90
CA PRO A 450 -27.34 -12.54 28.27
C PRO A 450 -27.83 -13.97 28.04
N GLU A 451 -27.99 -14.38 26.78
CA GLU A 451 -27.76 -15.77 26.35
C GLU A 451 -27.58 -15.87 24.82
N PRO A 452 -26.50 -15.32 24.25
CA PRO A 452 -26.05 -15.72 22.92
C PRO A 452 -25.47 -17.14 22.98
N ARG A 453 -25.77 -17.96 21.97
CA ARG A 453 -25.19 -19.29 21.80
C ARG A 453 -23.67 -19.13 21.64
N ARG A 454 -22.87 -19.91 22.38
CA ARG A 454 -21.42 -20.03 22.11
C ARG A 454 -21.20 -21.07 21.04
N HIS A 455 -20.90 -20.63 19.83
CA HIS A 455 -20.41 -21.44 18.73
C HIS A 455 -18.97 -21.89 19.00
N PHE A 456 -18.12 -21.03 19.58
CA PHE A 456 -16.76 -21.41 19.96
C PHE A 456 -16.72 -22.02 21.37
N THR A 457 -16.56 -23.35 21.44
CA THR A 457 -16.50 -24.10 22.70
C THR A 457 -15.11 -24.70 22.93
N PRO A 458 -14.71 -25.01 24.18
CA PRO A 458 -13.46 -25.73 24.44
C PRO A 458 -13.37 -27.07 23.68
N ALA A 459 -14.49 -27.76 23.47
CA ALA A 459 -14.55 -28.98 22.66
C ALA A 459 -14.22 -28.68 21.20
N ARG A 460 -14.75 -27.59 20.63
CA ARG A 460 -14.45 -27.15 19.27
C ARG A 460 -13.00 -26.67 19.13
N ALA A 461 -12.48 -25.92 20.10
CA ALA A 461 -11.07 -25.52 20.12
C ALA A 461 -10.14 -26.74 20.16
N ALA A 462 -10.48 -27.75 20.97
CA ALA A 462 -9.76 -29.02 21.02
C ALA A 462 -9.86 -29.78 19.69
N GLU A 463 -11.01 -29.74 19.02
CA GLU A 463 -11.20 -30.34 17.69
C GLU A 463 -10.31 -29.65 16.64
N ILE A 464 -10.30 -28.31 16.57
CA ILE A 464 -9.46 -27.54 15.63
C ILE A 464 -7.97 -27.78 15.92
N ALA A 465 -7.57 -27.76 17.19
CA ALA A 465 -6.19 -28.05 17.59
C ALA A 465 -5.80 -29.50 17.24
N ALA A 466 -6.71 -30.46 17.44
CA ALA A 466 -6.49 -31.85 17.05
C ALA A 466 -6.39 -32.00 15.52
N GLN A 467 -7.20 -31.29 14.75
CA GLN A 467 -7.11 -31.27 13.28
C GLN A 467 -5.76 -30.73 12.81
N ARG A 468 -5.32 -29.57 13.32
CA ARG A 468 -4.00 -28.99 13.00
C ARG A 468 -2.85 -29.92 13.44
N GLY A 469 -2.95 -30.49 14.63
CA GLY A 469 -2.00 -31.47 15.15
C GLY A 469 -1.94 -32.75 14.30
N ALA A 470 -3.08 -33.21 13.80
CA ALA A 470 -3.15 -34.38 12.91
C ALA A 470 -2.49 -34.11 11.56
N VAL A 471 -2.67 -32.92 10.97
CA VAL A 471 -1.98 -32.52 9.73
C VAL A 471 -0.47 -32.53 9.93
N ARG A 472 0.03 -31.92 11.01
CA ARG A 472 1.47 -31.89 11.31
C ARG A 472 2.03 -33.29 11.58
N ALA A 473 1.33 -34.12 12.33
CA ALA A 473 1.73 -35.49 12.60
C ALA A 473 1.79 -36.35 11.32
N ALA A 474 0.79 -36.21 10.44
CA ALA A 474 0.76 -36.88 9.15
C ALA A 474 1.92 -36.42 8.24
N GLN A 475 2.22 -35.12 8.24
CA GLN A 475 3.36 -34.55 7.52
C GLN A 475 4.69 -35.14 8.03
N ASP A 476 4.91 -35.14 9.36
CA ASP A 476 6.13 -35.67 9.98
C ASP A 476 6.30 -37.17 9.69
N GLN A 477 5.22 -37.96 9.81
CA GLN A 477 5.22 -39.38 9.45
C GLN A 477 5.61 -39.57 7.99
N ARG A 478 5.02 -38.81 7.08
CA ARG A 478 5.30 -38.93 5.66
C ARG A 478 6.73 -38.55 5.31
N LEU A 479 7.27 -37.47 5.89
CA LEU A 479 8.67 -37.08 5.71
C LEU A 479 9.63 -38.19 6.19
N CYS A 480 9.29 -38.86 7.29
CA CYS A 480 10.02 -40.02 7.79
C CYS A 480 9.96 -41.21 6.83
N GLU A 481 8.79 -41.55 6.29
CA GLU A 481 8.62 -42.61 5.29
C GLU A 481 9.41 -42.35 4.00
N LEU A 482 9.54 -41.09 3.60
CA LEU A 482 10.33 -40.67 2.45
C LEU A 482 11.84 -40.71 2.72
N GLY A 483 12.27 -40.92 3.97
CA GLY A 483 13.68 -40.88 4.38
C GLY A 483 14.30 -39.48 4.28
N ALA A 484 13.48 -38.44 4.31
CA ALA A 484 13.93 -37.08 4.02
C ALA A 484 14.57 -36.41 5.24
N THR A 485 15.55 -35.54 4.99
CA THR A 485 16.15 -34.69 6.03
C THR A 485 15.35 -33.39 6.15
N VAL A 486 14.90 -33.04 7.35
CA VAL A 486 14.11 -31.83 7.61
C VAL A 486 14.87 -30.91 8.55
N THR A 487 14.92 -29.61 8.24
CA THR A 487 15.47 -28.56 9.12
C THR A 487 14.46 -27.46 9.34
N GLU A 488 14.52 -26.81 10.50
CA GLU A 488 13.77 -25.59 10.81
C GLU A 488 14.66 -24.34 10.70
N GLU A 489 15.99 -24.51 10.81
CA GLU A 489 16.96 -23.44 10.61
C GLU A 489 17.14 -23.10 9.12
N THR A 490 17.52 -21.85 8.84
CA THR A 490 17.78 -21.39 7.47
C THR A 490 18.94 -22.17 6.86
N PRO A 491 18.74 -22.87 5.72
CA PRO A 491 19.78 -23.72 5.13
C PRO A 491 21.00 -22.92 4.63
N ALA A 492 22.20 -23.44 4.90
CA ALA A 492 23.45 -22.88 4.35
C ALA A 492 23.69 -23.35 2.91
N VAL A 493 24.00 -22.42 2.00
CA VAL A 493 24.20 -22.67 0.56
C VAL A 493 25.68 -22.86 0.20
N ASN A 494 26.62 -22.47 1.09
CA ASN A 494 28.07 -22.70 0.97
C ASN A 494 28.70 -22.29 -0.38
N GLY A 495 28.25 -21.17 -0.95
CA GLY A 495 28.76 -20.65 -2.22
C GLY A 495 28.34 -21.42 -3.47
N ARG A 496 27.47 -22.43 -3.34
CA ARG A 496 26.90 -23.15 -4.48
C ARG A 496 25.87 -22.26 -5.19
N PRO A 497 25.79 -22.28 -6.54
CA PRO A 497 24.75 -21.56 -7.26
C PRO A 497 23.35 -22.01 -6.83
N LEU A 498 22.51 -21.08 -6.40
CA LEU A 498 21.14 -21.35 -5.99
C LEU A 498 20.18 -20.86 -7.06
N LEU A 499 19.37 -21.77 -7.60
CA LEU A 499 18.23 -21.45 -8.45
C LEU A 499 16.96 -21.66 -7.65
N TRP A 500 16.24 -20.58 -7.36
CA TRP A 500 14.92 -20.66 -6.76
C TRP A 500 13.86 -20.69 -7.86
N LEU A 501 13.00 -21.70 -7.83
CA LEU A 501 11.94 -21.89 -8.81
C LEU A 501 10.58 -21.75 -8.13
N ALA A 502 9.75 -20.88 -8.69
CA ALA A 502 8.36 -20.69 -8.31
C ALA A 502 7.48 -20.70 -9.56
N GLY A 503 6.37 -21.44 -9.53
CA GLY A 503 5.56 -21.65 -10.72
C GLY A 503 4.13 -22.08 -10.44
N ALA A 504 3.35 -22.26 -11.51
CA ALA A 504 1.93 -22.59 -11.42
C ALA A 504 1.64 -23.84 -10.56
N TRP A 505 0.73 -23.69 -9.59
CA TRP A 505 0.25 -24.77 -8.73
C TRP A 505 -0.91 -25.54 -9.37
N ARG A 506 -1.38 -26.63 -8.70
CA ARG A 506 -2.26 -27.69 -9.23
C ARG A 506 -3.28 -27.25 -10.28
N HIS A 507 -4.20 -26.33 -9.95
CA HIS A 507 -5.26 -25.90 -10.87
C HIS A 507 -4.78 -25.02 -12.02
N ALA A 508 -3.84 -24.11 -11.74
CA ALA A 508 -3.27 -23.23 -12.77
C ALA A 508 -2.43 -24.02 -13.78
N PHE A 509 -1.67 -25.00 -13.30
CA PHE A 509 -0.89 -25.90 -14.15
C PHE A 509 -1.78 -26.85 -14.95
N ALA A 510 -2.88 -27.35 -14.38
CA ALA A 510 -3.84 -28.19 -15.09
C ALA A 510 -4.53 -27.47 -16.27
N ALA A 511 -4.55 -26.13 -16.26
CA ALA A 511 -5.09 -25.33 -17.35
C ALA A 511 -4.09 -25.09 -18.49
N TRP A 512 -2.83 -25.53 -18.36
CA TRP A 512 -1.83 -25.37 -19.41
C TRP A 512 -2.09 -26.32 -20.57
N SER A 513 -1.83 -25.82 -21.77
CA SER A 513 -1.82 -26.60 -23.00
C SER A 513 -0.63 -27.59 -23.04
N PRO A 514 -0.76 -28.69 -23.79
CA PRO A 514 0.36 -29.61 -24.02
C PRO A 514 1.62 -28.92 -24.55
N GLU A 515 1.46 -27.89 -25.39
CA GLU A 515 2.55 -27.10 -25.95
C GLU A 515 3.28 -26.29 -24.87
N GLU A 516 2.55 -25.67 -23.93
CA GLU A 516 3.13 -24.94 -22.79
C GLU A 516 3.92 -25.89 -21.87
N ILE A 517 3.36 -27.07 -21.57
CA ILE A 517 4.04 -28.08 -20.75
C ILE A 517 5.31 -28.57 -21.45
N GLN A 518 5.24 -28.83 -22.76
CA GLN A 518 6.40 -29.26 -23.55
C GLN A 518 7.49 -28.18 -23.62
N HIS A 519 7.10 -26.92 -23.80
CA HIS A 519 8.01 -25.78 -23.80
C HIS A 519 8.72 -25.64 -22.43
N ALA A 520 7.96 -25.61 -21.34
CA ALA A 520 8.50 -25.53 -19.99
C ALA A 520 9.43 -26.72 -19.69
N THR A 521 9.03 -27.94 -20.03
CA THR A 521 9.83 -29.16 -19.85
C THR A 521 11.18 -29.06 -20.57
N THR A 522 11.17 -28.59 -21.81
CA THR A 522 12.37 -28.46 -22.65
C THR A 522 13.34 -27.44 -22.05
N VAL A 523 12.85 -26.23 -21.75
CA VAL A 523 13.68 -25.15 -21.21
C VAL A 523 14.21 -25.53 -19.82
N LEU A 524 13.36 -26.02 -18.91
CA LEU A 524 13.78 -26.41 -17.57
C LEU A 524 14.77 -27.57 -17.58
N GLY A 525 14.56 -28.57 -18.44
CA GLY A 525 15.48 -29.69 -18.56
C GLY A 525 16.90 -29.22 -18.92
N GLU A 526 17.02 -28.24 -19.81
CA GLU A 526 18.32 -27.64 -20.16
C GLU A 526 18.90 -26.79 -19.04
N VAL A 527 18.10 -25.94 -18.40
CA VAL A 527 18.52 -25.13 -17.24
C VAL A 527 19.04 -26.01 -16.11
N LEU A 528 18.31 -27.07 -15.76
CA LEU A 528 18.70 -27.98 -14.67
C LEU A 528 19.95 -28.79 -14.99
N ARG A 529 20.14 -29.24 -16.25
CA ARG A 529 21.42 -29.83 -16.68
C ARG A 529 22.57 -28.83 -16.58
N GLY A 530 22.33 -27.56 -16.90
CA GLY A 530 23.30 -26.49 -16.71
C GLY A 530 23.63 -26.23 -15.23
N LEU A 531 22.61 -26.20 -14.38
CA LEU A 531 22.75 -26.02 -12.94
C LEU A 531 23.54 -27.19 -12.30
N ALA A 532 23.27 -28.43 -12.71
CA ALA A 532 24.00 -29.63 -12.27
C ALA A 532 25.50 -29.52 -12.54
N LYS A 533 25.88 -29.09 -13.76
CA LYS A 533 27.29 -28.88 -14.14
C LYS A 533 28.00 -27.85 -13.26
N ARG A 534 27.26 -26.95 -12.62
CA ARG A 534 27.77 -25.92 -11.71
C ARG A 534 27.75 -26.34 -10.24
N GLY A 535 27.32 -27.57 -9.94
CA GLY A 535 27.14 -28.05 -8.57
C GLY A 535 26.04 -27.28 -7.80
N GLY A 536 25.06 -26.73 -8.52
CA GLY A 536 24.03 -25.88 -7.93
C GLY A 536 22.96 -26.63 -7.13
N ILE A 537 22.04 -25.86 -6.54
CA ILE A 537 20.88 -26.34 -5.77
C ILE A 537 19.62 -25.74 -6.39
N LEU A 538 18.57 -26.56 -6.51
CA LEU A 538 17.22 -26.12 -6.85
C LEU A 538 16.39 -25.92 -5.55
N LEU A 539 15.84 -24.73 -5.34
CA LEU A 539 14.93 -24.43 -4.23
C LEU A 539 13.48 -24.32 -4.77
N THR A 540 12.54 -25.07 -4.17
CA THR A 540 11.10 -25.12 -4.55
C THR A 540 10.22 -25.24 -3.29
N GLY A 541 8.88 -25.32 -3.39
CA GLY A 541 7.97 -25.63 -2.26
C GLY A 541 7.86 -27.10 -1.86
N GLY A 542 8.59 -28.03 -2.49
CA GLY A 542 8.68 -29.42 -2.07
C GLY A 542 7.42 -30.29 -2.31
N THR A 543 6.41 -29.78 -3.03
CA THR A 543 5.19 -30.54 -3.32
C THR A 543 5.24 -31.24 -4.67
N CYS A 544 4.41 -32.27 -4.86
CA CYS A 544 4.37 -33.08 -6.09
C CYS A 544 3.48 -32.48 -7.19
N HIS A 545 2.91 -31.29 -6.97
CA HIS A 545 1.91 -30.70 -7.85
C HIS A 545 2.51 -29.69 -8.82
N GLY A 546 1.84 -29.55 -9.98
CA GLY A 546 2.11 -28.50 -10.94
C GLY A 546 3.57 -28.43 -11.39
N MET A 547 4.10 -27.20 -11.43
CA MET A 547 5.49 -26.95 -11.82
C MET A 547 6.52 -27.55 -10.87
N GLU A 548 6.22 -27.67 -9.57
CA GLU A 548 7.13 -28.28 -8.60
C GLU A 548 7.35 -29.75 -8.93
N GLY A 549 6.26 -30.52 -9.09
CA GLY A 549 6.33 -31.93 -9.44
C GLY A 549 7.05 -32.22 -10.77
N LEU A 550 6.87 -31.35 -11.78
CA LEU A 550 7.61 -31.44 -13.05
C LEU A 550 9.11 -31.17 -12.81
N SER A 551 9.43 -30.08 -12.11
CA SER A 551 10.81 -29.66 -11.86
C SER A 551 11.59 -30.69 -11.05
N HIS A 552 10.98 -31.34 -10.05
CA HIS A 552 11.62 -32.38 -9.25
C HIS A 552 12.00 -33.59 -10.10
N GLY A 553 11.12 -34.02 -11.02
CA GLY A 553 11.41 -35.10 -11.95
C GLY A 553 12.62 -34.80 -12.83
N LEU A 554 12.67 -33.58 -13.39
CA LEU A 554 13.79 -33.13 -14.23
C LEU A 554 15.08 -32.94 -13.42
N ALA A 555 14.99 -32.44 -12.19
CA ALA A 555 16.14 -32.25 -11.31
C ALA A 555 16.80 -33.58 -10.94
N VAL A 556 16.00 -34.60 -10.61
CA VAL A 556 16.50 -35.96 -10.37
C VAL A 556 17.20 -36.54 -11.60
N GLN A 557 16.61 -36.39 -12.79
CA GLN A 557 17.24 -36.84 -14.04
C GLN A 557 18.56 -36.12 -14.35
N ALA A 558 18.66 -34.84 -13.99
CA ALA A 558 19.86 -34.03 -14.20
C ALA A 558 20.91 -34.21 -13.09
N GLY A 559 20.59 -34.86 -11.97
CA GLY A 559 21.47 -34.98 -10.80
C GLY A 559 21.60 -33.69 -9.99
N VAL A 560 20.56 -32.86 -9.95
CA VAL A 560 20.51 -31.62 -9.15
C VAL A 560 19.89 -31.91 -7.78
N GLU A 561 20.51 -31.40 -6.70
CA GLU A 561 19.92 -31.43 -5.36
C GLU A 561 18.71 -30.49 -5.29
N VAL A 562 17.60 -31.01 -4.76
CA VAL A 562 16.38 -30.23 -4.51
C VAL A 562 16.23 -29.97 -3.01
N LEU A 563 16.03 -28.69 -2.67
CA LEU A 563 15.66 -28.22 -1.34
C LEU A 563 14.18 -27.79 -1.37
N GLY A 564 13.31 -28.52 -0.66
CA GLY A 564 11.88 -28.20 -0.56
C GLY A 564 11.55 -27.29 0.64
N ALA A 565 11.17 -26.04 0.40
CA ALA A 565 10.70 -25.11 1.41
C ALA A 565 9.20 -25.31 1.70
N ILE A 566 8.90 -26.06 2.76
CA ILE A 566 7.53 -26.40 3.18
C ILE A 566 7.08 -25.55 4.38
N VAL A 567 5.78 -25.59 4.66
CA VAL A 567 5.16 -24.96 5.83
C VAL A 567 4.52 -26.02 6.74
N GLU A 568 4.25 -25.69 8.01
CA GLU A 568 3.63 -26.62 8.97
C GLU A 568 2.30 -27.21 8.47
N GLU A 569 1.53 -26.42 7.72
CA GLU A 569 0.22 -26.80 7.19
C GLU A 569 0.27 -27.57 5.85
N THR A 570 1.47 -27.86 5.31
CA THR A 570 1.59 -28.61 4.04
C THR A 570 1.05 -30.03 4.23
N LEU A 571 0.07 -30.43 3.41
CA LEU A 571 -0.55 -31.75 3.50
C LEU A 571 0.46 -32.86 3.18
N ALA A 572 0.34 -33.97 3.90
CA ALA A 572 1.28 -35.09 3.80
C ALA A 572 1.27 -35.71 2.40
N GLU A 573 0.09 -35.92 1.82
CA GLU A 573 -0.09 -36.48 0.48
C GLU A 573 0.50 -35.62 -0.64
N ASP A 574 0.73 -34.33 -0.37
CA ASP A 574 1.26 -33.39 -1.35
C ASP A 574 2.79 -33.42 -1.40
N LEU A 575 3.47 -34.00 -0.39
CA LEU A 575 4.93 -34.07 -0.34
C LEU A 575 5.50 -34.98 -1.44
N ASP A 576 6.50 -34.47 -2.15
CA ASP A 576 7.14 -35.22 -3.24
C ASP A 576 8.26 -36.11 -2.74
N GLY A 577 8.13 -37.42 -2.93
CA GLY A 577 9.15 -38.40 -2.56
C GLY A 577 10.47 -38.30 -3.33
N ARG A 578 10.52 -37.49 -4.39
CA ARG A 578 11.76 -37.19 -5.12
C ARG A 578 12.63 -36.17 -4.40
N VAL A 579 12.11 -35.44 -3.42
CA VAL A 579 12.85 -34.43 -2.64
C VAL A 579 13.42 -35.08 -1.37
N GLN A 580 14.73 -34.98 -1.19
CA GLN A 580 15.45 -35.63 -0.08
C GLN A 580 15.72 -34.68 1.09
N ARG A 581 15.58 -33.37 0.87
CA ARG A 581 15.88 -32.33 1.86
C ARG A 581 14.78 -31.29 1.89
N PHE A 582 14.21 -31.08 3.07
CA PHE A 582 13.16 -30.11 3.31
C PHE A 582 13.59 -29.08 4.34
N TRP A 583 13.09 -27.86 4.16
CA TRP A 583 13.20 -26.77 5.09
C TRP A 583 11.79 -26.32 5.49
N ARG A 584 11.43 -26.52 6.75
CA ARG A 584 10.17 -26.02 7.30
C ARG A 584 10.38 -24.57 7.71
N CYS A 585 9.93 -23.65 6.87
CA CYS A 585 10.32 -22.24 6.95
C CYS A 585 9.27 -21.33 7.58
N ALA A 586 8.02 -21.77 7.68
CA ALA A 586 6.91 -20.98 8.19
C ALA A 586 5.73 -21.87 8.65
N ARG A 587 4.71 -21.26 9.28
CA ARG A 587 3.50 -21.98 9.70
C ARG A 587 2.56 -22.25 8.54
N SER A 588 2.27 -21.21 7.77
CA SER A 588 1.33 -21.25 6.64
C SER A 588 1.98 -20.80 5.33
N LEU A 589 1.33 -21.10 4.21
CA LEU A 589 1.82 -20.75 2.87
C LEU A 589 2.05 -19.23 2.69
N TYR A 590 1.26 -18.39 3.36
CA TYR A 590 1.37 -16.92 3.28
C TYR A 590 2.61 -16.37 3.98
N GLU A 591 3.09 -17.06 5.01
CA GLU A 591 4.31 -16.66 5.74
C GLU A 591 5.59 -17.13 5.02
N LYS A 592 5.47 -18.03 4.04
CA LYS A 592 6.57 -18.74 3.36
C LYS A 592 7.49 -17.83 2.53
N ALA A 593 6.94 -16.82 1.86
CA ALA A 593 7.68 -16.01 0.88
C ALA A 593 8.85 -15.25 1.54
N ALA A 594 8.60 -14.61 2.68
CA ALA A 594 9.59 -13.76 3.35
C ALA A 594 10.90 -14.50 3.72
N PRO A 595 10.89 -15.68 4.38
CA PRO A 595 12.12 -16.43 4.65
C PRO A 595 12.79 -16.96 3.38
N VAL A 596 12.02 -17.48 2.41
CA VAL A 596 12.58 -18.02 1.14
C VAL A 596 13.36 -16.96 0.38
N VAL A 597 12.77 -15.78 0.16
CA VAL A 597 13.41 -14.73 -0.64
C VAL A 597 14.67 -14.18 0.05
N ARG A 598 14.67 -14.09 1.38
CA ARG A 598 15.87 -13.67 2.13
C ARG A 598 17.03 -14.63 1.90
N LEU A 599 16.79 -15.94 1.96
CA LEU A 599 17.80 -16.95 1.65
C LEU A 599 18.36 -16.76 0.25
N VAL A 600 17.50 -16.55 -0.76
CA VAL A 600 17.92 -16.38 -2.15
C VAL A 600 18.81 -15.14 -2.32
N ARG A 601 18.40 -14.00 -1.74
CA ARG A 601 19.18 -12.77 -1.78
C ARG A 601 20.53 -12.93 -1.09
N ASP A 602 20.55 -13.49 0.12
CA ASP A 602 21.78 -13.63 0.92
C ASP A 602 22.76 -14.61 0.25
N ALA A 603 22.24 -15.61 -0.47
CA ALA A 603 23.03 -16.53 -1.29
C ALA A 603 23.40 -15.98 -2.68
N GLN A 604 23.01 -14.75 -3.03
CA GLN A 604 23.14 -14.18 -4.39
C GLN A 604 22.54 -15.09 -5.48
N GLY A 605 21.51 -15.87 -5.13
CA GLY A 605 20.83 -16.81 -6.02
C GLY A 605 19.93 -16.12 -7.04
N LEU A 606 19.46 -16.89 -8.03
CA LEU A 606 18.55 -16.44 -9.07
C LEU A 606 17.15 -17.02 -8.85
N GLY A 607 16.14 -16.17 -8.78
CA GLY A 607 14.73 -16.58 -8.90
C GLY A 607 14.33 -16.79 -10.36
N LEU A 608 13.64 -17.89 -10.65
CA LEU A 608 13.05 -18.21 -11.94
C LEU A 608 11.55 -18.43 -11.75
N PHE A 609 10.75 -17.51 -12.28
CA PHE A 609 9.29 -17.53 -12.18
C PHE A 609 8.65 -18.10 -13.46
N LEU A 610 7.78 -19.11 -13.32
CA LEU A 610 7.28 -19.96 -14.41
C LEU A 610 5.75 -20.10 -14.36
N GLY A 611 5.04 -19.14 -14.92
CA GLY A 611 3.60 -19.02 -14.68
C GLY A 611 3.28 -18.83 -13.19
N GLY A 612 2.03 -18.58 -12.84
CA GLY A 612 1.70 -18.46 -11.43
C GLY A 612 0.27 -18.06 -11.11
N GLY A 613 -0.17 -18.48 -9.93
CA GLY A 613 -1.34 -17.96 -9.22
C GLY A 613 -0.91 -17.08 -8.03
N LEU A 614 -1.84 -16.76 -7.14
CA LEU A 614 -1.67 -15.76 -6.07
C LEU A 614 -0.40 -15.94 -5.20
N ILE A 615 -0.07 -17.17 -4.81
CA ILE A 615 1.12 -17.47 -3.98
C ILE A 615 2.44 -17.11 -4.70
N VAL A 616 2.49 -17.32 -6.02
CA VAL A 616 3.68 -16.97 -6.83
C VAL A 616 3.79 -15.45 -6.98
N ALA A 617 2.67 -14.73 -6.99
CA ALA A 617 2.67 -13.27 -7.00
C ALA A 617 3.23 -12.70 -5.69
N ASP A 618 2.89 -13.28 -4.54
CA ASP A 618 3.48 -12.90 -3.24
C ASP A 618 4.99 -13.12 -3.21
N GLU A 619 5.45 -14.26 -3.75
CA GLU A 619 6.87 -14.57 -3.89
C GLU A 619 7.60 -13.60 -4.83
N GLN A 620 6.97 -13.20 -5.95
CA GLN A 620 7.49 -12.18 -6.86
C GLN A 620 7.57 -10.80 -6.20
N GLN A 621 6.51 -10.38 -5.51
CA GLN A 621 6.47 -9.09 -4.81
C GLN A 621 7.48 -9.06 -3.67
N ALA A 622 7.64 -10.15 -2.93
CA ALA A 622 8.68 -10.27 -1.91
C ALA A 622 10.08 -10.20 -2.53
N ALA A 623 10.33 -10.89 -3.66
CA ALA A 623 11.58 -10.83 -4.42
C ALA A 623 11.91 -9.40 -4.87
N TYR A 624 10.91 -8.67 -5.33
CA TYR A 624 11.01 -7.26 -5.67
C TYR A 624 11.37 -6.41 -4.45
N ASN A 625 10.57 -6.48 -3.38
CA ASN A 625 10.70 -5.64 -2.18
C ASN A 625 12.06 -5.76 -1.50
N ILE A 626 12.71 -6.92 -1.57
CA ILE A 626 14.03 -7.13 -0.96
C ILE A 626 15.17 -7.27 -1.96
N ARG A 627 14.93 -6.91 -3.23
CA ARG A 627 15.93 -6.84 -4.32
C ARG A 627 16.65 -8.16 -4.59
N ALA A 628 15.92 -9.28 -4.59
CA ALA A 628 16.48 -10.55 -5.04
C ALA A 628 16.60 -10.58 -6.58
N ARG A 629 17.68 -11.20 -7.10
CA ARG A 629 17.87 -11.39 -8.55
C ARG A 629 16.82 -12.36 -9.07
N HIS A 630 16.14 -12.01 -10.17
CA HIS A 630 15.12 -12.88 -10.73
C HIS A 630 14.87 -12.67 -12.23
N VAL A 631 14.35 -13.70 -12.89
CA VAL A 631 13.95 -13.74 -14.32
C VAL A 631 12.62 -14.49 -14.48
N TYR A 632 11.96 -14.26 -15.62
CA TYR A 632 10.65 -14.84 -15.92
C TYR A 632 10.68 -15.49 -17.29
N LEU A 633 10.07 -16.67 -17.43
CA LEU A 633 9.98 -17.32 -18.74
C LEU A 633 8.81 -16.72 -19.54
N SER A 634 9.11 -16.09 -20.67
CA SER A 634 8.15 -15.28 -21.45
C SER A 634 7.03 -16.08 -22.11
N GLY A 635 7.23 -17.38 -22.36
CA GLY A 635 6.34 -18.24 -23.13
C GLY A 635 5.15 -18.83 -22.37
N LEU A 636 4.96 -18.49 -21.09
CA LEU A 636 3.94 -19.12 -20.22
C LEU A 636 2.85 -18.12 -19.78
N ARG A 637 1.65 -18.63 -19.50
CA ARG A 637 0.50 -17.84 -18.99
C ARG A 637 0.34 -17.95 -17.47
N GLY A 638 -0.42 -17.03 -16.88
CA GLY A 638 -0.84 -17.08 -15.48
C GLY A 638 -0.89 -15.68 -14.84
N ALA A 639 -1.77 -15.48 -13.86
CA ALA A 639 -2.04 -14.17 -13.26
C ALA A 639 -0.78 -13.43 -12.79
N ALA A 640 0.18 -14.15 -12.20
CA ALA A 640 1.45 -13.57 -11.78
C ALA A 640 2.35 -13.16 -12.96
N VAL A 641 2.33 -13.93 -14.06
CA VAL A 641 3.05 -13.58 -15.30
C VAL A 641 2.36 -12.44 -16.04
N ASP A 642 1.03 -12.39 -16.04
CA ASP A 642 0.28 -11.29 -16.65
C ASP A 642 0.51 -9.98 -15.88
N ALA A 643 0.55 -10.03 -14.55
CA ALA A 643 0.98 -8.91 -13.71
C ALA A 643 2.45 -8.54 -13.96
N ALA A 644 3.35 -9.52 -14.06
CA ALA A 644 4.75 -9.28 -14.38
C ALA A 644 4.96 -8.71 -15.79
N ARG A 645 4.13 -9.07 -16.77
CA ARG A 645 4.15 -8.49 -18.13
C ARG A 645 3.69 -7.03 -18.14
N ALA A 646 2.86 -6.64 -17.18
CA ALA A 646 2.51 -5.24 -16.94
C ALA A 646 3.64 -4.46 -16.23
N SER A 647 4.60 -5.15 -15.60
CA SER A 647 5.80 -4.58 -14.99
C SER A 647 6.98 -4.57 -15.96
N LYS A 648 7.83 -3.53 -15.95
CA LYS A 648 9.02 -3.46 -16.84
C LYS A 648 10.34 -3.54 -16.10
N HIS A 649 10.29 -3.72 -14.78
CA HIS A 649 11.41 -4.16 -13.97
C HIS A 649 11.69 -5.67 -14.10
N VAL A 650 10.87 -6.35 -14.89
CA VAL A 650 10.90 -7.79 -15.05
C VAL A 650 11.73 -8.16 -16.28
N ARG A 651 12.78 -8.95 -16.07
CA ARG A 651 13.54 -9.56 -17.17
C ARG A 651 12.84 -10.85 -17.62
N PHE A 652 12.16 -10.75 -18.76
CA PHE A 652 11.70 -11.93 -19.49
C PHE A 652 12.85 -12.56 -20.27
N VAL A 653 12.91 -13.89 -20.23
CA VAL A 653 13.84 -14.73 -21.00
C VAL A 653 13.05 -15.79 -21.74
N ASP A 654 13.57 -16.21 -22.88
CA ASP A 654 12.84 -17.09 -23.80
C ASP A 654 13.52 -18.47 -23.94
N ARG A 655 14.78 -18.57 -23.49
CA ARG A 655 15.65 -19.74 -23.71
C ARG A 655 16.48 -20.07 -22.49
N ALA A 656 16.82 -21.36 -22.35
CA ALA A 656 17.62 -21.86 -21.23
C ALA A 656 19.02 -21.19 -21.14
N ALA A 657 19.64 -20.88 -22.28
CA ALA A 657 20.94 -20.21 -22.31
C ALA A 657 20.91 -18.84 -21.59
N GLU A 658 19.83 -18.09 -21.73
CA GLU A 658 19.68 -16.76 -21.11
C GLU A 658 19.44 -16.87 -19.60
N VAL A 659 18.75 -17.91 -19.15
CA VAL A 659 18.60 -18.22 -17.72
C VAL A 659 19.97 -18.57 -17.12
N LEU A 660 20.76 -19.39 -17.82
CA LEU A 660 22.09 -19.81 -17.35
C LEU A 660 23.09 -18.65 -17.34
N GLU A 661 23.07 -17.78 -18.35
CA GLU A 661 23.85 -16.54 -18.35
C GLU A 661 23.43 -15.64 -17.18
N ALA A 662 22.11 -15.48 -16.96
CA ALA A 662 21.59 -14.71 -15.85
C ALA A 662 21.96 -15.31 -14.49
N LEU A 663 22.17 -16.63 -14.38
CA LEU A 663 22.62 -17.30 -13.16
C LEU A 663 24.12 -17.03 -12.92
N ASP A 664 24.93 -17.13 -13.96
CA ASP A 664 26.39 -16.93 -13.90
C ASP A 664 26.78 -15.47 -13.67
N ASP A 665 25.92 -14.53 -14.04
CA ASP A 665 26.16 -13.10 -13.90
C ASP A 665 26.32 -12.68 -12.43
N GLN A 666 27.57 -12.58 -11.97
CA GLN A 666 27.90 -12.13 -10.61
C GLN A 666 27.74 -10.62 -10.44
N ARG A 667 27.35 -9.88 -11.49
CA ARG A 667 27.17 -8.43 -11.39
C ARG A 667 25.98 -8.12 -10.49
N PRO A 668 26.07 -7.08 -9.65
CA PRO A 668 24.89 -6.46 -9.07
C PRO A 668 23.92 -6.08 -10.18
N TRP A 669 22.63 -6.28 -9.91
CA TRP A 669 21.55 -5.98 -10.85
C TRP A 669 21.65 -4.51 -11.34
N GLY A 670 21.66 -4.26 -12.67
CA GLY A 670 21.58 -2.91 -13.26
C GLY A 670 22.80 -2.32 -14.04
N GLN A 671 23.82 -3.10 -14.42
CA GLN A 671 25.02 -2.61 -15.20
C GLN A 671 24.86 -2.62 -16.75
N LEU A 672 25.73 -1.89 -17.49
CA LEU A 672 25.72 -1.74 -18.98
C LEU A 672 26.00 -3.05 -19.75
N ARG A 673 25.36 -3.21 -20.93
CA ARG A 673 25.21 -4.51 -21.62
C ARG A 673 26.38 -4.87 -22.54
N HIS A 674 26.87 -3.96 -23.37
CA HIS A 674 27.88 -4.27 -24.42
C HIS A 674 29.13 -3.37 -24.35
N PRO A 675 30.30 -3.85 -24.82
CA PRO A 675 31.47 -3.01 -25.13
C PRO A 675 31.11 -1.90 -26.12
N GLY A 676 31.61 -0.69 -25.89
CA GLY A 676 31.33 0.50 -26.70
C GLY A 676 30.03 1.22 -26.33
N PRO A 677 29.40 1.93 -27.28
CA PRO A 677 28.21 2.72 -27.02
C PRO A 677 26.98 1.82 -26.79
N ASN A 678 26.25 2.11 -25.71
CA ASN A 678 24.94 1.54 -25.42
C ASN A 678 23.90 2.65 -25.68
N ASP A 679 23.16 2.54 -26.79
CA ASP A 679 22.22 3.56 -27.24
C ASP A 679 21.00 3.68 -26.31
N ALA A 680 20.66 4.90 -25.93
CA ALA A 680 19.49 5.28 -25.16
C ALA A 680 18.78 6.48 -25.79
N ALA A 681 17.50 6.68 -25.48
CA ALA A 681 16.71 7.81 -25.93
C ALA A 681 16.08 8.53 -24.75
N ASP A 682 16.28 9.85 -24.66
CA ASP A 682 15.75 10.72 -23.61
C ASP A 682 14.79 11.73 -24.22
N ILE A 683 13.71 12.07 -23.50
CA ILE A 683 12.68 12.99 -24.01
C ILE A 683 12.35 14.12 -23.05
N VAL A 684 12.30 15.34 -23.57
CA VAL A 684 11.86 16.54 -22.86
C VAL A 684 10.43 16.86 -23.29
N VAL A 685 9.48 16.73 -22.36
CA VAL A 685 8.07 17.07 -22.62
C VAL A 685 7.70 18.31 -21.81
N VAL A 686 7.27 19.37 -22.49
CA VAL A 686 6.86 20.63 -21.85
C VAL A 686 5.38 20.87 -22.06
N ARG A 687 4.70 21.39 -21.04
CA ARG A 687 3.33 21.90 -21.13
C ARG A 687 3.21 23.27 -20.46
N ARG A 688 2.07 23.95 -20.68
CA ARG A 688 1.67 25.09 -19.86
C ARG A 688 0.96 24.57 -18.60
N GLY A 689 1.45 24.93 -17.42
CA GLY A 689 0.85 24.60 -16.13
C GLY A 689 -0.41 25.42 -15.85
N ALA A 690 -1.19 24.98 -14.85
CA ALA A 690 -2.44 25.65 -14.45
C ALA A 690 -2.22 27.09 -13.95
N GLN A 691 -1.03 27.40 -13.44
CA GLN A 691 -0.63 28.74 -13.01
C GLN A 691 -0.01 29.59 -14.13
N GLY A 692 0.04 29.06 -15.35
CA GLY A 692 0.56 29.77 -16.52
C GLY A 692 2.08 29.79 -16.63
N ASP A 693 2.83 28.99 -15.87
CA ASP A 693 4.26 28.71 -16.08
C ASP A 693 4.48 27.50 -17.02
N ASP A 694 5.71 27.31 -17.49
CA ASP A 694 6.07 26.10 -18.26
C ASP A 694 6.45 24.97 -17.27
N GLU A 695 5.82 23.81 -17.44
CA GLU A 695 6.07 22.60 -16.65
C GLU A 695 6.73 21.53 -17.50
N LEU A 696 7.74 20.87 -16.93
CA LEU A 696 8.50 19.76 -17.50
C LEU A 696 8.01 18.43 -16.95
N LEU A 697 7.80 17.47 -17.85
CA LEU A 697 7.58 16.09 -17.44
C LEU A 697 8.88 15.45 -16.96
N LEU A 698 8.86 14.97 -15.72
CA LEU A 698 9.96 14.25 -15.12
C LEU A 698 9.48 12.91 -14.59
N ILE A 699 10.39 11.96 -14.59
CA ILE A 699 10.24 10.71 -13.85
C ILE A 699 11.14 10.74 -12.63
N ARG A 700 10.76 10.00 -11.60
CA ARG A 700 11.66 9.61 -10.52
C ARG A 700 12.18 8.22 -10.82
N ARG A 701 13.48 8.07 -10.98
CA ARG A 701 14.10 6.74 -11.13
C ARG A 701 13.83 5.92 -9.87
N HIS A 702 13.49 4.64 -10.03
CA HIS A 702 13.22 3.74 -8.90
C HIS A 702 14.40 3.72 -7.90
N ASP A 703 14.13 3.58 -6.60
CA ASP A 703 15.16 3.50 -5.55
C ASP A 703 16.09 2.28 -5.72
N ASP A 704 15.68 1.35 -6.57
CA ASP A 704 16.40 0.13 -6.91
C ASP A 704 17.14 0.25 -8.26
N SER A 705 17.15 1.44 -8.88
CA SER A 705 17.83 1.67 -10.15
C SER A 705 19.34 1.44 -10.00
N GLY A 706 19.94 0.74 -10.96
CA GLY A 706 21.39 0.52 -11.03
C GLY A 706 22.23 1.81 -11.18
N ALA A 707 21.59 2.94 -11.49
CA ALA A 707 22.20 4.25 -11.52
C ALA A 707 21.20 5.36 -11.19
N ALA A 708 21.71 6.39 -10.49
CA ALA A 708 20.94 7.56 -10.08
C ALA A 708 19.60 7.20 -9.40
N ALA A 709 19.60 6.14 -8.58
CA ALA A 709 18.44 5.68 -7.83
C ALA A 709 17.77 6.81 -7.03
N GLY A 710 16.44 6.87 -7.10
CA GLY A 710 15.62 7.87 -6.41
C GLY A 710 15.76 9.30 -6.95
N ARG A 711 16.61 9.55 -7.96
CA ARG A 711 16.78 10.89 -8.57
C ARG A 711 15.73 11.13 -9.65
N MET A 712 15.35 12.39 -9.80
CA MET A 712 14.51 12.82 -10.92
C MET A 712 15.32 12.77 -12.22
N SER A 713 14.75 12.25 -13.29
CA SER A 713 15.34 12.25 -14.62
C SER A 713 14.30 12.61 -15.67
N LEU A 714 14.78 12.78 -16.89
CA LEU A 714 13.90 12.80 -18.05
C LEU A 714 13.37 11.38 -18.23
N PRO A 715 12.16 11.24 -18.78
CA PRO A 715 11.73 9.95 -19.29
C PRO A 715 12.71 9.47 -20.36
N GLY A 716 13.10 8.19 -20.33
CA GLY A 716 14.07 7.68 -21.27
C GLY A 716 14.74 6.36 -20.88
N GLY A 717 15.13 5.59 -21.89
CA GLY A 717 15.67 4.25 -21.72
C GLY A 717 16.44 3.74 -22.94
N PHE A 718 16.93 2.50 -22.85
CA PHE A 718 17.80 1.91 -23.87
C PHE A 718 17.04 1.55 -25.15
N VAL A 719 17.67 1.79 -26.29
CA VAL A 719 17.17 1.41 -27.62
C VAL A 719 17.24 -0.10 -27.76
N ARG A 720 16.12 -0.74 -28.16
CA ARG A 720 16.04 -2.19 -28.36
C ARG A 720 16.67 -2.59 -29.71
N PRO A 721 17.14 -3.85 -29.88
CA PRO A 721 17.63 -4.32 -31.17
C PRO A 721 16.60 -4.14 -32.29
N GLY A 722 16.98 -3.44 -33.36
CA GLY A 722 16.10 -3.13 -34.50
C GLY A 722 15.17 -1.93 -34.32
N GLU A 723 15.18 -1.28 -33.15
CA GLU A 723 14.39 -0.07 -32.85
C GLU A 723 15.17 1.21 -33.24
N SER A 724 14.47 2.24 -33.73
CA SER A 724 15.08 3.56 -33.95
C SER A 724 15.11 4.38 -32.64
N PRO A 725 16.08 5.28 -32.41
CA PRO A 725 16.09 6.10 -31.20
C PRO A 725 14.84 6.96 -31.00
N ARG A 726 14.19 7.38 -32.09
CA ARG A 726 12.93 8.15 -32.01
C ARG A 726 11.76 7.27 -31.57
N ASP A 727 11.68 6.04 -32.08
CA ASP A 727 10.65 5.08 -31.64
C ASP A 727 10.88 4.66 -30.19
N ALA A 728 12.14 4.49 -29.79
CA ALA A 728 12.51 4.28 -28.40
C ALA A 728 12.05 5.43 -27.51
N ALA A 729 12.25 6.70 -27.90
CA ALA A 729 11.77 7.86 -27.12
C ALA A 729 10.25 7.86 -26.93
N VAL A 730 9.47 7.54 -27.98
CA VAL A 730 8.00 7.44 -27.89
C VAL A 730 7.59 6.29 -26.99
N ARG A 731 8.26 5.13 -27.13
CA ARG A 731 8.01 3.96 -26.30
C ARG A 731 8.31 4.26 -24.84
N GLU A 732 9.51 4.73 -24.50
CA GLU A 732 9.91 5.03 -23.13
C GLU A 732 9.03 6.10 -22.51
N LEU A 733 8.64 7.14 -23.26
CA LEU A 733 7.68 8.13 -22.78
C LEU A 733 6.35 7.48 -22.37
N LEU A 734 5.77 6.66 -23.25
CA LEU A 734 4.54 5.94 -22.94
C LEU A 734 4.75 4.96 -21.78
N GLU A 735 5.89 4.28 -21.76
CA GLU A 735 6.19 3.24 -20.81
C GLU A 735 6.41 3.81 -19.39
N GLU A 736 7.09 4.95 -19.26
CA GLU A 736 7.46 5.53 -17.98
C GLU A 736 6.48 6.56 -17.46
N THR A 737 5.68 7.13 -18.35
CA THR A 737 4.83 8.29 -18.04
C THR A 737 3.41 8.14 -18.52
N GLY A 738 3.05 7.09 -19.27
CA GLY A 738 1.72 6.95 -19.86
C GLY A 738 1.39 7.97 -20.97
N VAL A 739 2.23 8.98 -21.19
CA VAL A 739 1.99 10.04 -22.17
C VAL A 739 2.17 9.48 -23.58
N ARG A 740 1.14 9.67 -24.41
CA ARG A 740 1.13 9.24 -25.82
C ARG A 740 1.36 10.44 -26.72
N VAL A 741 2.43 10.38 -27.51
CA VAL A 741 2.69 11.35 -28.59
C VAL A 741 3.06 10.61 -29.87
N PRO A 742 2.61 11.07 -31.05
CA PRO A 742 3.07 10.51 -32.31
C PRO A 742 4.55 10.86 -32.54
N ALA A 743 5.33 9.93 -33.09
CA ALA A 743 6.76 10.15 -33.35
C ALA A 743 7.05 11.41 -34.20
N SER A 744 6.09 11.83 -35.03
CA SER A 744 6.19 13.02 -35.89
C SER A 744 6.24 14.35 -35.14
N VAL A 745 5.80 14.41 -33.88
CA VAL A 745 5.87 15.65 -33.07
C VAL A 745 7.18 15.78 -32.30
N LEU A 746 8.03 14.74 -32.32
CA LEU A 746 9.32 14.78 -31.63
C LEU A 746 10.37 15.53 -32.45
N VAL A 747 10.87 16.61 -31.87
CA VAL A 747 11.96 17.42 -32.42
C VAL A 747 13.30 16.87 -31.89
N PRO A 748 14.28 16.53 -32.76
CA PRO A 748 15.60 16.14 -32.30
C PRO A 748 16.36 17.33 -31.71
N VAL A 749 16.98 17.12 -30.54
CA VAL A 749 17.73 18.17 -29.81
C VAL A 749 19.23 17.97 -29.98
N CYS A 750 19.77 16.83 -29.53
CA CYS A 750 21.20 16.51 -29.65
C CYS A 750 21.48 15.02 -29.45
N VAL A 751 22.71 14.59 -29.76
CA VAL A 751 23.24 13.26 -29.42
C VAL A 751 24.50 13.46 -28.59
N VAL A 752 24.59 12.78 -27.45
CA VAL A 752 25.67 12.94 -26.47
C VAL A 752 26.10 11.56 -25.95
N ALA A 753 27.40 11.32 -25.76
CA ALA A 753 27.92 9.99 -25.39
C ALA A 753 29.14 10.05 -24.46
N GLY A 754 29.20 9.14 -23.48
CA GLY A 754 30.36 8.90 -22.62
C GLY A 754 30.84 10.10 -21.80
N GLY A 755 32.09 10.04 -21.35
CA GLY A 755 32.73 11.13 -20.61
C GLY A 755 32.32 11.23 -19.13
N GLY A 756 31.81 10.14 -18.54
CA GLY A 756 31.40 10.11 -17.13
C GLY A 756 30.09 10.85 -16.86
N ARG A 757 29.30 11.12 -17.92
CA ARG A 757 27.97 11.71 -17.82
C ARG A 757 26.98 10.78 -17.11
N ASP A 758 27.16 9.48 -17.34
CA ASP A 758 26.42 8.42 -16.66
C ASP A 758 27.37 7.69 -15.68
N PRO A 759 27.01 7.51 -14.40
CA PRO A 759 27.84 6.78 -13.43
C PRO A 759 28.04 5.30 -13.80
N ARG A 760 27.33 4.78 -14.80
CA ARG A 760 27.54 3.43 -15.35
C ARG A 760 28.64 3.39 -16.41
N ASP A 761 29.11 4.53 -16.90
CA ASP A 761 30.17 4.62 -17.90
C ASP A 761 31.49 4.05 -17.35
N THR A 762 32.18 3.31 -18.20
CA THR A 762 33.57 2.84 -18.01
C THR A 762 34.38 3.14 -19.27
N GLU A 763 35.71 2.94 -19.21
CA GLU A 763 36.57 3.14 -20.41
C GLU A 763 36.16 2.27 -21.60
N GLU A 764 35.60 1.08 -21.33
CA GLU A 764 35.23 0.11 -22.35
C GLU A 764 33.75 0.19 -22.76
N ARG A 765 32.89 0.87 -21.99
CA ARG A 765 31.42 0.83 -22.13
C ARG A 765 30.81 2.16 -21.73
N TRP A 766 29.95 2.76 -22.54
CA TRP A 766 29.31 4.02 -22.16
C TRP A 766 27.92 4.18 -22.74
N VAL A 767 27.11 5.06 -22.14
CA VAL A 767 25.79 5.42 -22.64
C VAL A 767 25.92 6.46 -23.76
N ARG A 768 25.12 6.29 -24.83
CA ARG A 768 24.91 7.29 -25.89
C ARG A 768 23.43 7.67 -25.94
N SER A 769 23.10 8.87 -25.46
CA SER A 769 21.74 9.38 -25.43
C SER A 769 21.40 10.17 -26.70
N HIS A 770 20.28 9.81 -27.31
CA HIS A 770 19.62 10.56 -28.39
C HIS A 770 18.46 11.35 -27.78
N VAL A 771 18.55 12.68 -27.78
CA VAL A 771 17.62 13.54 -27.03
C VAL A 771 16.59 14.15 -27.96
N PHE A 772 15.32 14.03 -27.57
CA PHE A 772 14.17 14.59 -28.27
C PHE A 772 13.39 15.56 -27.37
N ALA A 773 12.61 16.45 -27.97
CA ALA A 773 11.74 17.37 -27.26
C ALA A 773 10.38 17.50 -27.94
N THR A 774 9.35 17.81 -27.17
CA THR A 774 8.02 18.17 -27.67
C THR A 774 7.29 19.09 -26.69
N ARG A 775 6.45 19.97 -27.22
CA ARG A 775 5.46 20.70 -26.42
C ARG A 775 4.10 20.03 -26.60
N ILE A 776 3.40 19.75 -25.51
CA ILE A 776 2.03 19.25 -25.53
C ILE A 776 1.07 20.38 -25.14
N ALA A 777 -0.19 20.29 -25.59
CA ALA A 777 -1.21 21.26 -25.18
C ALA A 777 -1.33 21.24 -23.65
N GLY A 778 -1.27 22.43 -23.04
CA GLY A 778 -1.56 22.59 -21.62
C GLY A 778 -3.04 22.33 -21.34
N VAL A 779 -3.34 22.01 -20.09
CA VAL A 779 -4.71 21.91 -19.59
C VAL A 779 -5.28 23.33 -19.57
N ALA A 780 -6.39 23.58 -20.27
CA ALA A 780 -7.22 24.74 -19.93
C ALA A 780 -7.69 24.56 -18.48
N PRO A 781 -7.86 25.61 -17.66
CA PRO A 781 -8.24 25.49 -16.25
C PRO A 781 -9.40 24.51 -15.97
N ASP A 782 -10.25 24.28 -16.98
CA ASP A 782 -11.48 23.49 -16.91
C ASP A 782 -11.39 22.08 -17.55
N ASP A 783 -10.23 21.63 -18.06
CA ASP A 783 -10.09 20.32 -18.76
C ASP A 783 -8.96 19.44 -18.19
N THR A 784 -9.19 18.86 -17.02
CA THR A 784 -8.22 17.99 -16.32
C THR A 784 -8.02 16.61 -16.98
N ALA A 785 -8.72 16.30 -18.07
CA ALA A 785 -8.60 15.00 -18.74
C ALA A 785 -7.21 14.77 -19.38
N GLY A 786 -6.49 15.84 -19.75
CA GLY A 786 -5.17 15.79 -20.38
C GLY A 786 -3.96 15.64 -19.44
N SER A 787 -4.16 15.61 -18.11
CA SER A 787 -3.07 15.68 -17.12
C SER A 787 -2.50 14.33 -16.64
N LEU A 788 -2.90 13.21 -17.24
CA LEU A 788 -2.52 11.89 -16.73
C LEU A 788 -1.08 11.53 -17.13
N VAL A 789 -0.21 11.42 -16.13
CA VAL A 789 1.15 10.91 -16.27
C VAL A 789 1.35 9.66 -15.41
N LEU A 790 1.25 8.47 -16.01
CA LEU A 790 1.42 7.18 -15.35
C LEU A 790 2.90 6.83 -15.18
N GLY A 791 3.41 6.83 -13.95
CA GLY A 791 4.69 6.22 -13.61
C GLY A 791 4.71 4.74 -14.01
N GLY A 792 5.72 4.30 -14.74
CA GLY A 792 5.92 2.91 -15.14
C GLY A 792 7.37 2.60 -15.52
N SER A 793 7.66 1.37 -15.91
CA SER A 793 9.05 0.95 -16.19
C SER A 793 9.98 1.11 -15.00
N ASP A 794 11.14 1.76 -15.16
CA ASP A 794 12.05 2.19 -14.11
C ASP A 794 11.77 3.57 -13.53
N ALA A 795 10.64 4.18 -13.89
CA ALA A 795 10.08 5.32 -13.17
C ALA A 795 9.24 4.85 -11.98
N ALA A 796 9.71 5.12 -10.76
CA ALA A 796 8.89 5.00 -9.55
C ALA A 796 7.71 5.99 -9.57
N ALA A 797 7.91 7.18 -10.11
CA ALA A 797 6.88 8.19 -10.25
C ALA A 797 7.06 8.97 -11.55
N ALA A 798 6.00 9.58 -12.04
CA ALA A 798 6.07 10.51 -13.17
C ALA A 798 5.13 11.68 -12.92
N LEU A 799 5.60 12.91 -13.17
CA LEU A 799 4.85 14.12 -12.90
C LEU A 799 5.36 15.31 -13.71
N PHE A 800 4.50 16.30 -13.89
CA PHE A 800 4.89 17.61 -14.38
C PHE A 800 5.39 18.48 -13.23
N VAL A 801 6.56 19.10 -13.43
CA VAL A 801 7.23 19.97 -12.45
C VAL A 801 7.58 21.28 -13.14
N SER A 802 7.37 22.42 -12.48
CA SER A 802 7.76 23.73 -12.99
C SER A 802 9.22 23.73 -13.48
N VAL A 803 9.46 24.20 -14.71
CA VAL A 803 10.80 24.22 -15.32
C VAL A 803 11.78 25.01 -14.45
N GLU A 804 11.36 26.15 -13.92
CA GLU A 804 12.21 27.04 -13.11
C GLU A 804 12.48 26.48 -11.71
N ARG A 805 11.52 25.74 -11.14
CA ARG A 805 11.51 25.32 -9.73
C ARG A 805 11.78 23.82 -9.53
N ARG A 806 12.24 23.13 -10.58
CA ARG A 806 12.55 21.69 -10.55
C ARG A 806 13.79 21.38 -9.69
N PRO A 807 13.91 20.17 -9.14
CA PRO A 807 15.15 19.72 -8.50
C PRO A 807 16.26 19.46 -9.52
N SER A 808 17.50 19.33 -9.04
CA SER A 808 18.62 18.85 -9.86
C SER A 808 18.34 17.45 -10.41
N LEU A 809 18.52 17.27 -11.70
CA LEU A 809 18.21 16.03 -12.41
C LEU A 809 19.39 15.06 -12.41
N ALA A 810 19.08 13.77 -12.56
CA ALA A 810 20.05 12.70 -12.73
C ALA A 810 20.94 12.93 -13.95
N PHE A 811 22.14 12.34 -13.92
CA PHE A 811 23.10 12.42 -15.01
C PHE A 811 23.42 13.88 -15.37
N ASP A 812 23.38 14.24 -16.65
CA ASP A 812 23.52 15.60 -17.15
C ASP A 812 22.20 16.21 -17.64
N HIS A 813 21.05 15.68 -17.19
CA HIS A 813 19.73 16.01 -17.75
C HIS A 813 19.37 17.48 -17.60
N ASP A 814 19.86 18.19 -16.59
CA ASP A 814 19.67 19.65 -16.48
C ASP A 814 20.21 20.40 -17.70
N THR A 815 21.33 19.95 -18.25
CA THR A 815 21.92 20.53 -19.47
C THR A 815 21.08 20.19 -20.70
N LEU A 816 20.53 18.96 -20.74
CA LEU A 816 19.68 18.49 -21.83
C LEU A 816 18.35 19.26 -21.88
N VAL A 817 17.75 19.51 -20.72
CA VAL A 817 16.54 20.33 -20.57
C VAL A 817 16.78 21.74 -21.09
N ALA A 818 17.87 22.41 -20.67
CA ALA A 818 18.15 23.77 -21.11
C ALA A 818 18.23 23.88 -22.65
N ARG A 819 18.94 22.95 -23.30
CA ARG A 819 19.03 22.89 -24.77
C ARG A 819 17.67 22.63 -25.42
N ALA A 820 16.87 21.74 -24.85
CA ALA A 820 15.55 21.43 -25.38
C ALA A 820 14.60 22.64 -25.28
N ILE A 821 14.65 23.42 -24.20
CA ILE A 821 13.85 24.64 -24.05
C ILE A 821 14.22 25.69 -25.11
N GLU A 822 15.51 25.89 -25.39
CA GLU A 822 15.96 26.78 -26.47
C GLU A 822 15.42 26.34 -27.84
N VAL A 823 15.50 25.04 -28.16
CA VAL A 823 14.96 24.48 -29.40
C VAL A 823 13.44 24.66 -29.49
N LEU A 824 12.71 24.40 -28.41
CA LEU A 824 11.25 24.56 -28.37
C LEU A 824 10.78 26.03 -28.39
N SER A 825 11.65 26.99 -28.07
CA SER A 825 11.33 28.43 -28.08
C SER A 825 11.58 29.10 -29.44
N THR A 826 12.25 28.40 -30.36
CA THR A 826 12.61 28.90 -31.70
C THR A 826 11.72 28.32 -32.81
N GLN A 827 10.73 27.50 -32.45
CA GLN A 827 9.63 27.01 -33.29
C GLN A 827 8.34 27.72 -32.90
#